data_AF-A0A0G1TLQ4-F1
#
_entry.id   AF-A0A0G1TLQ4-F1
#
_cell.length_a   1.000
_cell.length_b   1.000
_cell.length_c   1.000
_cell.angle_alpha   90.00
_cell.angle_beta   90.00
_cell.angle_gamma   90.00
#
_symmetry.space_group_name_H-M   'P 1'
#
loop_
_entity.id
_entity.type
_entity.pdbx_description
1 polymer ?
#
loop_
_entity_poly.entity_id
_entity_poly.type
_entity_poly.pdbx_seq_one_letter_code
_entity_poly.pdbx_strand_id
1 'polypeptide(L)'
;MVGQPNFSFLSLLATLFFFFVLVSTKNQIFANEYFVAPNDSEGLIIAINEANNNSEIDTINLASESIYNLIDPVDNPIFDQEYGSNGLPVINSDNEIIINGNHSKINREESAQRFRIFAIQFPGKLTLNKIVINGGFSISSNTGGGAILNLSGTLILNNSVISKNTALIGGGAGIWALGGTSNISNSSISDNNSGNNGETISSGGAFVKRGLGLFQVSDSIIENNVAETIGGAIYSNATSSGEINISNSRILNNSTRLQGGAIYNYQGKINIINSCISGNLPNAVVNETTSLFIINATQNWWGNLLGPNQPGADTVSGDVDYSSPLSSCPPLSSPSPTPTPTPSPSPSPNTPIVFLPGLGGSWNTADLISGNSGGVWKKTPFIDLLNNYINTKFGAGTKINLVGHSLGGLVSRTYAQRYGESKINQIVTAGSPHQGAIPAYLAWSGAQLKEGDNWESLGLGLYLHLHQGRFNSPVTAIQTLSPSLKDLLPIFDFTKNLSGEIIPVNSLQTTNNFLNDLKTDLTPTLTDIMTTIAGNQQTTIEWVKLGDQSLADRLLNRWADGRPSSYNYTNDGDATVLGESALINAADQTEIANSHQDLVQTSAGIEAILSALNITATPQTGSEQPPRTPGLFFLLHSPAEITVTAPDGSQAGFNVASPMPNVFYSPDDKLLLIFNALTGNYQTEITGTGNGEYQLDIGQLTDNGEIWSSLMDEITLGNTDDWTVNFNPQQPLEDPIIDNDGQDKINQAKLRLEQLKPQTKPKLRVYLNQITRLLNKNQIPSLRLALTSTCQNSHSLTKKQVKAELNTALKVKQQLETKAGQISGTNEVLGNTLDLINRYSDRAQTGFNQNNFWQTHADALVTRVLAMEGNALIK
;
A
#
# COMPACT_ATOMS: atom_id res chain seq x y z
N MET A 1 -11.70 -19.66 24.37
CA MET A 1 -11.68 -20.38 23.08
C MET A 1 -12.46 -19.53 22.09
N VAL A 2 -11.79 -18.58 21.46
CA VAL A 2 -12.29 -17.86 20.30
C VAL A 2 -11.40 -18.38 19.17
N GLY A 3 -12.00 -19.05 18.20
CA GLY A 3 -11.30 -19.81 17.17
C GLY A 3 -10.31 -18.92 16.41
N GLN A 4 -9.09 -19.43 16.25
CA GLN A 4 -8.11 -18.80 15.38
C GLN A 4 -8.65 -18.72 13.95
N PRO A 5 -8.39 -17.63 13.20
CA PRO A 5 -8.71 -17.61 11.78
C PRO A 5 -7.93 -18.74 11.09
N ASN A 6 -8.63 -19.58 10.32
CA ASN A 6 -8.02 -20.69 9.58
C ASN A 6 -6.95 -20.15 8.62
N PHE A 7 -5.71 -20.66 8.70
CA PHE A 7 -4.57 -20.25 7.87
C PHE A 7 -4.81 -20.37 6.35
N SER A 8 -5.76 -21.21 5.88
CA SER A 8 -6.17 -21.27 4.45
C SER A 8 -6.69 -19.95 3.89
N PHE A 9 -7.28 -19.12 4.76
CA PHE A 9 -7.92 -17.88 4.38
C PHE A 9 -6.91 -16.81 3.94
N LEU A 10 -5.73 -16.77 4.59
CA LEU A 10 -4.67 -15.78 4.32
C LEU A 10 -3.96 -16.01 2.98
N SER A 11 -3.85 -17.25 2.51
CA SER A 11 -3.18 -17.56 1.24
C SER A 11 -4.06 -17.24 0.02
N LEU A 12 -5.37 -17.48 0.09
CA LEU A 12 -6.32 -17.06 -0.94
C LEU A 12 -6.42 -15.53 -1.01
N LEU A 13 -6.44 -14.89 0.17
CA LEU A 13 -6.33 -13.44 0.37
C LEU A 13 -5.12 -12.89 -0.38
N ALA A 14 -3.94 -13.44 -0.17
CA ALA A 14 -2.70 -12.99 -0.81
C ALA A 14 -2.82 -12.97 -2.36
N THR A 15 -3.38 -14.03 -2.95
CA THR A 15 -3.52 -14.18 -4.42
C THR A 15 -4.60 -13.26 -5.01
N LEU A 16 -5.77 -13.13 -4.37
CA LEU A 16 -6.85 -12.24 -4.86
C LEU A 16 -6.56 -10.76 -4.58
N PHE A 17 -6.01 -10.45 -3.40
CA PHE A 17 -5.66 -9.09 -2.98
C PHE A 17 -4.55 -8.49 -3.85
N PHE A 18 -3.59 -9.31 -4.31
CA PHE A 18 -2.57 -8.90 -5.30
C PHE A 18 -3.18 -8.29 -6.58
N PHE A 19 -4.28 -8.84 -7.07
CA PHE A 19 -4.94 -8.34 -8.28
C PHE A 19 -5.92 -7.19 -8.00
N PHE A 20 -6.43 -7.07 -6.77
CA PHE A 20 -7.27 -5.97 -6.32
C PHE A 20 -6.50 -4.69 -5.97
N VAL A 21 -5.32 -4.84 -5.42
CA VAL A 21 -4.43 -3.73 -5.08
C VAL A 21 -3.94 -2.99 -6.34
N LEU A 22 -3.89 -3.67 -7.49
CA LEU A 22 -3.61 -3.06 -8.79
C LEU A 22 -4.75 -2.15 -9.30
N VAL A 23 -5.93 -2.21 -8.68
CA VAL A 23 -7.20 -1.67 -9.21
C VAL A 23 -7.60 -0.35 -8.57
N SER A 24 -7.15 -0.04 -7.36
CA SER A 24 -7.65 1.15 -6.67
C SER A 24 -7.11 2.44 -7.30
N THR A 25 -7.89 3.03 -8.22
CA THR A 25 -7.73 4.44 -8.65
C THR A 25 -8.32 5.42 -7.63
N LYS A 26 -8.47 5.02 -6.37
CA LYS A 26 -8.65 5.92 -5.24
C LYS A 26 -7.57 5.60 -4.23
N ASN A 27 -6.76 6.59 -3.86
CA ASN A 27 -5.80 6.54 -2.78
C ASN A 27 -6.38 5.74 -1.58
N GLN A 28 -6.03 4.45 -1.46
CA GLN A 28 -6.12 3.76 -0.20
C GLN A 28 -4.83 4.11 0.52
N ILE A 29 -5.02 4.78 1.65
CA ILE A 29 -4.05 5.59 2.37
C ILE A 29 -3.51 4.69 3.47
N PHE A 30 -2.30 4.14 3.31
CA PHE A 30 -1.65 3.25 4.28
C PHE A 30 -0.42 3.93 4.88
N ALA A 31 -0.27 3.86 6.20
CA ALA A 31 0.91 4.35 6.92
C ALA A 31 2.23 3.89 6.24
N ASN A 32 3.05 4.82 5.75
CA ASN A 32 4.34 4.47 5.16
C ASN A 32 5.41 4.28 6.24
N GLU A 33 6.24 3.25 6.07
CA GLU A 33 7.48 3.11 6.83
C GLU A 33 8.69 3.47 5.94
N TYR A 34 9.39 4.53 6.30
CA TYR A 34 10.64 4.94 5.67
C TYR A 34 11.83 4.42 6.47
N PHE A 35 12.87 3.96 5.77
CA PHE A 35 14.10 3.45 6.36
C PHE A 35 15.28 4.30 5.88
N VAL A 36 15.79 5.19 6.73
CA VAL A 36 16.86 6.12 6.37
C VAL A 36 18.22 5.49 6.66
N ALA A 37 19.08 5.43 5.65
CA ALA A 37 20.41 4.83 5.76
C ALA A 37 21.32 5.57 6.76
N PRO A 38 22.39 4.92 7.28
CA PRO A 38 23.33 5.59 8.18
C PRO A 38 23.98 6.81 7.52
N ASN A 39 23.98 7.94 8.23
CA ASN A 39 24.54 9.24 7.83
C ASN A 39 23.87 9.88 6.58
N ASP A 40 22.69 9.40 6.20
CA ASP A 40 21.96 9.86 5.02
C ASP A 40 20.98 11.00 5.37
N SER A 41 21.52 12.21 5.49
CA SER A 41 20.72 13.39 5.82
C SER A 41 19.80 13.82 4.68
N GLU A 42 20.18 13.53 3.43
CA GLU A 42 19.35 13.79 2.25
C GLU A 42 18.15 12.84 2.21
N GLY A 43 18.37 11.55 2.50
CA GLY A 43 17.30 10.56 2.66
C GLY A 43 16.32 10.92 3.79
N LEU A 44 16.80 11.51 4.89
CA LEU A 44 15.91 12.04 5.94
C LEU A 44 15.05 13.19 5.44
N ILE A 45 15.62 14.13 4.68
CA ILE A 45 14.88 15.26 4.08
C ILE A 45 13.83 14.74 3.10
N ILE A 46 14.17 13.76 2.27
CA ILE A 46 13.25 13.13 1.32
C ILE A 46 12.10 12.45 2.08
N ALA A 47 12.40 11.62 3.07
CA ALA A 47 11.38 10.90 3.84
C ALA A 47 10.40 11.86 4.55
N ILE A 48 10.89 12.97 5.11
CA ILE A 48 10.02 13.98 5.74
C ILE A 48 9.15 14.69 4.69
N ASN A 49 9.71 15.03 3.52
CA ASN A 49 8.92 15.64 2.44
C ASN A 49 7.85 14.71 1.91
N GLU A 50 8.14 13.43 1.73
CA GLU A 50 7.15 12.43 1.31
C GLU A 50 6.03 12.32 2.35
N ALA A 51 6.39 12.20 3.64
CA ALA A 51 5.43 12.14 4.74
C ALA A 51 4.59 13.41 4.92
N ASN A 52 5.14 14.59 4.62
CA ASN A 52 4.37 15.83 4.64
C ASN A 52 3.35 15.93 3.50
N ASN A 53 3.61 15.26 2.37
CA ASN A 53 2.79 15.39 1.17
C ASN A 53 1.74 14.30 1.01
N ASN A 54 1.73 13.30 1.91
CA ASN A 54 0.68 12.29 1.95
C ASN A 54 -0.32 12.57 3.09
N SER A 55 -1.41 11.81 3.08
CA SER A 55 -2.50 11.95 4.05
C SER A 55 -2.44 10.83 5.10
N GLU A 56 -1.25 10.35 5.47
CA GLU A 56 -1.01 9.12 6.23
C GLU A 56 -0.24 9.37 7.54
N ILE A 57 -0.44 8.51 8.55
CA ILE A 57 0.46 8.47 9.71
C ILE A 57 1.71 7.72 9.27
N ASP A 58 2.84 8.39 9.32
CA ASP A 58 4.07 7.86 8.74
C ASP A 58 5.14 7.62 9.79
N THR A 59 5.89 6.52 9.62
CA THR A 59 7.01 6.18 10.50
C THR A 59 8.33 6.26 9.75
N ILE A 60 9.23 7.13 10.18
CA ILE A 60 10.59 7.26 9.67
C ILE A 60 11.54 6.60 10.67
N ASN A 61 12.16 5.49 10.26
CA ASN A 61 13.13 4.74 11.05
C ASN A 61 14.55 5.13 10.63
N LEU A 62 15.28 5.80 11.53
CA LEU A 62 16.70 6.07 11.33
C LEU A 62 17.52 4.81 11.59
N ALA A 63 18.64 4.67 10.89
CA ALA A 63 19.64 3.66 11.23
C ALA A 63 20.08 3.81 12.70
N SER A 64 20.43 2.71 13.36
CA SER A 64 20.85 2.74 14.77
C SER A 64 22.20 3.44 14.97
N GLU A 65 22.31 4.23 16.03
CA GLU A 65 23.56 4.90 16.47
C GLU A 65 24.28 5.73 15.39
N SER A 66 23.52 6.33 14.47
CA SER A 66 24.04 7.08 13.33
C SER A 66 24.03 8.60 13.56
N ILE A 67 24.77 9.35 12.74
CA ILE A 67 24.85 10.82 12.80
C ILE A 67 24.38 11.41 11.48
N TYR A 68 23.26 12.11 11.52
CA TYR A 68 22.66 12.84 10.41
C TYR A 68 23.08 14.30 10.49
N ASN A 69 24.14 14.64 9.75
CA ASN A 69 24.72 15.97 9.73
C ASN A 69 24.05 16.89 8.70
N LEU A 70 23.38 17.93 9.19
CA LEU A 70 22.77 18.99 8.39
C LEU A 70 23.82 20.09 8.14
N ILE A 71 24.16 20.30 6.87
CA ILE A 71 25.20 21.24 6.43
C ILE A 71 24.62 22.52 5.81
N ASP A 72 23.43 22.43 5.23
CA ASP A 72 22.73 23.55 4.57
C ASP A 72 21.25 23.56 5.00
N PRO A 73 20.62 24.74 5.05
CA PRO A 73 19.19 24.83 5.27
C PRO A 73 18.39 24.29 4.07
N VAL A 74 17.21 23.74 4.33
CA VAL A 74 16.21 23.41 3.31
C VAL A 74 15.41 24.67 2.97
N ASP A 75 15.15 24.90 1.68
CA ASP A 75 14.39 26.06 1.20
C ASP A 75 12.89 25.90 1.54
N ASN A 76 12.38 26.76 2.44
CA ASN A 76 10.96 26.84 2.76
C ASN A 76 10.45 28.27 2.50
N PRO A 77 10.20 28.66 1.24
CA PRO A 77 10.22 30.07 0.82
C PRO A 77 9.17 30.96 1.48
N ILE A 78 8.03 30.41 1.92
CA ILE A 78 7.01 31.17 2.67
C ILE A 78 7.34 31.20 4.17
N PHE A 79 7.77 30.07 4.73
CA PHE A 79 8.05 29.92 6.15
C PHE A 79 9.31 30.69 6.57
N ASP A 80 10.37 30.61 5.77
CA ASP A 80 11.68 31.15 6.09
C ASP A 80 11.68 32.68 6.13
N GLN A 81 10.82 33.32 5.33
CA GLN A 81 10.66 34.78 5.34
C GLN A 81 10.10 35.30 6.66
N GLU A 82 9.23 34.53 7.30
CA GLU A 82 8.54 34.95 8.53
C GLU A 82 9.25 34.44 9.79
N TYR A 83 9.80 33.22 9.76
CA TYR A 83 10.28 32.53 10.95
C TYR A 83 11.78 32.19 10.91
N GLY A 84 12.43 32.29 9.76
CA GLY A 84 13.82 31.90 9.53
C GLY A 84 14.01 30.43 9.10
N SER A 85 15.23 30.10 8.67
CA SER A 85 15.55 28.83 8.02
C SER A 85 15.61 27.61 8.95
N ASN A 86 15.31 26.45 8.37
CA ASN A 86 15.39 25.12 9.00
C ASN A 86 16.35 24.20 8.24
N GLY A 87 16.96 23.23 8.92
CA GLY A 87 17.77 22.18 8.31
C GLY A 87 16.96 20.98 7.82
N LEU A 88 15.71 20.85 8.26
CA LEU A 88 14.76 19.84 7.79
C LEU A 88 13.46 20.51 7.31
N PRO A 89 12.66 19.85 6.45
CA PRO A 89 11.38 20.40 5.99
C PRO A 89 10.43 20.72 7.14
N VAL A 90 9.59 21.74 6.96
CA VAL A 90 8.55 22.10 7.94
C VAL A 90 7.52 20.98 8.04
N ILE A 91 7.24 20.50 9.26
CA ILE A 91 6.18 19.52 9.52
C ILE A 91 4.84 20.24 9.51
N ASN A 92 4.01 19.96 8.50
CA ASN A 92 2.72 20.62 8.30
C ASN A 92 1.57 19.66 7.95
N SER A 93 1.81 18.34 7.99
CA SER A 93 0.77 17.32 7.82
C SER A 93 -0.21 17.28 9.01
N ASP A 94 -1.50 17.09 8.73
CA ASP A 94 -2.49 16.81 9.79
C ASP A 94 -2.30 15.40 10.36
N ASN A 95 -1.59 14.53 9.67
CA ASN A 95 -1.25 13.21 10.18
C ASN A 95 0.10 13.22 10.89
N GLU A 96 0.27 12.25 11.78
CA GLU A 96 1.44 12.17 12.63
C GLU A 96 2.64 11.61 11.86
N ILE A 97 3.76 12.34 11.91
CA ILE A 97 5.08 11.85 11.49
C ILE A 97 5.82 11.36 12.72
N ILE A 98 6.15 10.07 12.75
CA ILE A 98 6.85 9.38 13.84
C ILE A 98 8.29 9.13 13.41
N ILE A 99 9.26 9.79 14.04
CA ILE A 99 10.69 9.53 13.80
C ILE A 99 11.25 8.68 14.93
N ASN A 100 11.59 7.43 14.59
CA ASN A 100 12.32 6.52 15.46
C ASN A 100 13.83 6.72 15.26
N GLY A 101 14.44 7.41 16.21
CA GLY A 101 15.85 7.78 16.16
C GLY A 101 16.81 6.63 16.39
N ASN A 102 16.41 5.54 17.09
CA ASN A 102 17.29 4.39 17.36
C ASN A 102 18.67 4.79 17.94
N HIS A 103 18.67 5.74 18.89
CA HIS A 103 19.86 6.34 19.51
C HIS A 103 20.74 7.18 18.57
N SER A 104 20.22 7.57 17.42
CA SER A 104 20.90 8.44 16.46
C SER A 104 20.83 9.91 16.82
N LYS A 105 21.67 10.67 16.15
CA LYS A 105 21.87 12.10 16.33
C LYS A 105 21.55 12.87 15.06
N ILE A 106 20.69 13.88 15.16
CA ILE A 106 20.51 14.92 14.12
C ILE A 106 21.27 16.16 14.58
N ASN A 107 22.28 16.54 13.81
CA ASN A 107 23.28 17.53 14.20
C ASN A 107 23.39 18.60 13.13
N ARG A 108 23.29 19.87 13.50
CA ARG A 108 23.80 20.95 12.65
C ARG A 108 25.30 21.06 12.85
N GLU A 109 26.07 21.02 11.77
CA GLU A 109 27.52 21.21 11.82
C GLU A 109 27.89 22.63 12.28
N GLU A 110 28.98 22.77 13.03
CA GLU A 110 29.37 24.07 13.60
C GLU A 110 29.70 25.10 12.51
N SER A 111 30.34 24.66 11.42
CA SER A 111 30.67 25.48 10.25
C SER A 111 29.51 25.71 9.29
N ALA A 112 28.37 25.02 9.49
CA ALA A 112 27.19 25.21 8.65
C ALA A 112 26.60 26.61 8.84
N GLN A 113 25.77 27.02 7.89
CA GLN A 113 24.94 28.21 8.06
C GLN A 113 24.09 28.10 9.34
N ARG A 114 23.64 29.23 9.86
CA ARG A 114 22.80 29.26 11.07
C ARG A 114 21.36 28.95 10.68
N PHE A 115 20.84 27.80 11.12
CA PHE A 115 19.45 27.39 10.93
C PHE A 115 18.97 26.52 12.09
N ARG A 116 17.65 26.48 12.29
CA ARG A 116 16.99 25.61 13.27
C ARG A 116 16.94 24.17 12.75
N ILE A 117 16.79 23.16 13.60
CA ILE A 117 16.70 21.77 13.10
C ILE A 117 15.30 21.48 12.57
N PHE A 118 14.28 21.59 13.43
CA PHE A 118 12.89 21.31 13.09
C PHE A 118 12.00 22.54 13.20
N ALA A 119 10.96 22.56 12.37
CA ALA A 119 9.80 23.42 12.51
C ALA A 119 8.52 22.59 12.36
N ILE A 120 7.53 22.87 13.19
CA ILE A 120 6.19 22.28 13.16
C ILE A 120 5.22 23.44 13.01
N GLN A 121 4.33 23.37 12.04
CA GLN A 121 3.31 24.37 11.77
C GLN A 121 1.95 23.69 11.72
N PHE A 122 0.92 24.29 12.34
CA PHE A 122 -0.46 23.78 12.29
C PHE A 122 -0.87 23.41 10.84
N PRO A 123 -1.44 22.20 10.62
CA PRO A 123 -1.87 21.18 11.60
C PRO A 123 -0.81 20.16 12.06
N GLY A 124 0.46 20.35 11.68
CA GLY A 124 1.63 19.48 11.91
C GLY A 124 1.66 18.70 13.23
N LYS A 125 1.88 17.37 13.15
CA LYS A 125 2.08 16.47 14.30
C LYS A 125 3.39 15.70 14.16
N LEU A 126 4.30 15.86 15.12
CA LEU A 126 5.62 15.21 15.13
C LEU A 126 5.85 14.45 16.43
N THR A 127 6.22 13.17 16.30
CA THR A 127 6.69 12.32 17.40
C THR A 127 8.15 11.95 17.20
N LEU A 128 8.97 12.16 18.22
CA LEU A 128 10.40 11.89 18.21
C LEU A 128 10.74 10.89 19.31
N ASN A 129 11.27 9.72 18.93
CA ASN A 129 11.61 8.64 19.84
C ASN A 129 13.12 8.37 19.83
N LYS A 130 13.78 8.32 21.00
CA LYS A 130 15.17 7.88 21.14
C LYS A 130 16.16 8.60 20.21
N ILE A 131 16.10 9.94 20.18
CA ILE A 131 16.93 10.75 19.29
C ILE A 131 17.66 11.85 20.03
N VAL A 132 18.85 12.21 19.54
CA VAL A 132 19.60 13.39 20.00
C VAL A 132 19.49 14.49 18.95
N ILE A 133 19.05 15.70 19.34
CA ILE A 133 18.99 16.88 18.49
C ILE A 133 19.92 17.94 19.05
N ASN A 134 20.90 18.37 18.27
CA ASN A 134 21.88 19.34 18.73
C ASN A 134 22.42 20.30 17.65
N GLY A 135 23.05 21.37 18.13
CA GLY A 135 23.76 22.33 17.30
C GLY A 135 22.86 23.32 16.54
N GLY A 136 21.54 23.16 16.62
CA GLY A 136 20.57 24.02 15.95
C GLY A 136 20.69 25.48 16.40
N PHE A 137 20.47 26.42 15.47
CA PHE A 137 20.73 27.84 15.67
C PHE A 137 19.61 28.72 15.09
N SER A 138 18.89 29.45 15.94
CA SER A 138 17.91 30.46 15.51
C SER A 138 18.49 31.88 15.57
N ILE A 139 18.32 32.66 14.50
CA ILE A 139 18.60 34.11 14.47
C ILE A 139 17.33 34.96 14.47
N SER A 140 16.14 34.35 14.50
CA SER A 140 14.87 35.08 14.44
C SER A 140 14.64 35.92 15.70
N SER A 141 14.16 37.15 15.50
CA SER A 141 13.84 38.09 16.59
C SER A 141 12.48 37.81 17.24
N ASN A 142 11.58 37.12 16.54
CA ASN A 142 10.19 36.93 16.96
C ASN A 142 9.88 35.49 17.37
N THR A 143 10.64 34.52 16.85
CA THR A 143 10.46 33.09 17.07
C THR A 143 11.79 32.42 17.41
N GLY A 144 11.83 31.78 18.56
CA GLY A 144 12.99 31.07 19.08
C GLY A 144 13.20 29.69 18.44
N GLY A 145 13.67 28.73 19.23
CA GLY A 145 13.64 27.31 18.86
C GLY A 145 14.86 26.85 18.10
N GLY A 146 16.07 27.06 18.64
CA GLY A 146 17.31 26.62 17.99
C GLY A 146 17.25 25.16 17.54
N ALA A 147 16.71 24.28 18.39
CA ALA A 147 16.40 22.91 18.01
C ALA A 147 15.04 22.80 17.29
N ILE A 148 13.95 23.16 17.99
CA ILE A 148 12.58 22.92 17.53
C ILE A 148 11.73 24.19 17.69
N LEU A 149 11.06 24.59 16.61
CA LEU A 149 10.01 25.60 16.60
C LEU A 149 8.64 24.92 16.42
N ASN A 150 7.71 25.06 17.37
CA ASN A 150 6.33 24.56 17.28
C ASN A 150 5.32 25.73 17.21
N LEU A 151 4.77 25.96 16.02
CA LEU A 151 3.77 26.97 15.69
C LEU A 151 2.38 26.33 15.59
N SER A 152 1.73 26.16 16.73
CA SER A 152 0.37 25.63 16.86
C SER A 152 0.18 24.17 16.44
N GLY A 153 1.27 23.40 16.27
CA GLY A 153 1.22 21.96 16.02
C GLY A 153 1.32 21.10 17.28
N THR A 154 1.51 19.80 17.09
CA THR A 154 1.73 18.82 18.17
C THR A 154 3.15 18.29 18.13
N LEU A 155 3.84 18.36 19.28
CA LEU A 155 5.15 17.76 19.48
C LEU A 155 5.07 16.70 20.59
N ILE A 156 5.57 15.49 20.31
CA ILE A 156 5.79 14.46 21.32
C ILE A 156 7.28 14.09 21.30
N LEU A 157 7.92 14.13 22.45
CA LEU A 157 9.34 13.83 22.62
C LEU A 157 9.49 12.74 23.68
N ASN A 158 9.96 11.56 23.27
CA ASN A 158 10.12 10.40 24.15
C ASN A 158 11.56 9.90 24.15
N ASN A 159 12.13 9.69 25.33
CA ASN A 159 13.46 9.08 25.48
C ASN A 159 14.56 9.81 24.68
N SER A 160 14.47 11.13 24.56
CA SER A 160 15.28 11.90 23.61
C SER A 160 16.07 13.01 24.30
N VAL A 161 17.04 13.59 23.59
CA VAL A 161 17.94 14.62 24.12
C VAL A 161 17.95 15.84 23.21
N ILE A 162 17.59 17.01 23.74
CA ILE A 162 17.73 18.31 23.08
C ILE A 162 18.90 19.05 23.72
N SER A 163 20.03 19.16 23.03
CA SER A 163 21.22 19.74 23.64
C SER A 163 22.05 20.65 22.76
N LYS A 164 22.78 21.59 23.37
CA LYS A 164 23.75 22.45 22.66
C LYS A 164 23.12 23.24 21.50
N ASN A 165 21.86 23.65 21.63
CA ASN A 165 21.18 24.50 20.66
C ASN A 165 21.24 25.96 21.09
N THR A 166 21.19 26.87 20.13
CA THR A 166 21.32 28.32 20.36
C THR A 166 20.15 29.10 19.76
N ALA A 167 19.63 30.09 20.48
CA ALA A 167 18.70 31.07 19.93
C ALA A 167 19.16 32.49 20.27
N LEU A 168 19.39 33.34 19.26
CA LEU A 168 20.03 34.63 19.46
C LEU A 168 19.14 35.65 20.20
N ILE A 169 17.86 35.73 19.81
CA ILE A 169 16.94 36.81 20.24
C ILE A 169 15.60 36.24 20.73
N GLY A 170 14.91 35.42 19.92
CA GLY A 170 13.54 34.95 20.22
C GLY A 170 13.36 33.99 21.41
N GLY A 171 14.46 33.55 22.04
CA GLY A 171 14.44 32.64 23.19
C GLY A 171 14.28 31.16 22.83
N GLY A 172 14.01 30.31 23.82
CA GLY A 172 13.65 28.90 23.61
C GLY A 172 14.72 28.14 22.83
N ALA A 173 15.98 28.20 23.25
CA ALA A 173 17.08 27.68 22.43
C ALA A 173 16.95 26.18 22.15
N GLY A 174 16.44 25.40 23.10
CA GLY A 174 15.91 24.07 22.83
C GLY A 174 14.60 24.12 22.04
N ILE A 175 13.50 24.49 22.71
CA ILE A 175 12.15 24.43 22.14
C ILE A 175 11.45 25.79 22.27
N TRP A 176 10.82 26.27 21.20
CA TRP A 176 9.91 27.40 21.26
C TRP A 176 8.53 26.98 20.79
N ALA A 177 7.50 27.22 21.61
CA ALA A 177 6.14 26.78 21.34
C ALA A 177 5.13 27.93 21.43
N LEU A 178 4.30 28.08 20.40
CA LEU A 178 3.16 29.01 20.36
C LEU A 178 1.87 28.23 20.11
N GLY A 179 0.90 28.29 21.02
CA GLY A 179 -0.47 27.82 20.80
C GLY A 179 -0.70 26.30 20.72
N GLY A 180 0.31 25.51 20.33
CA GLY A 180 0.24 24.06 20.13
C GLY A 180 0.53 23.23 21.39
N THR A 181 0.35 21.91 21.28
CA THR A 181 0.59 20.95 22.37
C THR A 181 2.02 20.42 22.30
N SER A 182 2.69 20.28 23.44
CA SER A 182 4.01 19.64 23.53
C SER A 182 4.07 18.70 24.73
N ASN A 183 4.38 17.43 24.49
CA ASN A 183 4.49 16.39 25.51
C ASN A 183 5.92 15.85 25.52
N ILE A 184 6.64 16.09 26.61
CA ILE A 184 8.02 15.66 26.78
C ILE A 184 8.08 14.63 27.90
N SER A 185 8.51 13.41 27.58
CA SER A 185 8.61 12.32 28.54
C SER A 185 9.97 11.63 28.48
N ASN A 186 10.51 11.24 29.65
CA ASN A 186 11.76 10.48 29.77
C ASN A 186 12.94 11.11 28.99
N SER A 187 12.99 12.43 28.90
CA SER A 187 13.89 13.13 27.98
C SER A 187 14.81 14.11 28.72
N SER A 188 15.87 14.56 28.06
CA SER A 188 16.78 15.57 28.58
C SER A 188 16.81 16.81 27.69
N ILE A 189 16.69 18.01 28.29
CA ILE A 189 16.88 19.30 27.63
C ILE A 189 18.04 19.99 28.33
N SER A 190 19.22 19.98 27.70
CA SER A 190 20.45 20.38 28.38
C SER A 190 21.40 21.24 27.56
N ASP A 191 22.19 22.08 28.23
CA ASP A 191 23.25 22.87 27.60
C ASP A 191 22.76 23.77 26.44
N ASN A 192 21.51 24.22 26.46
CA ASN A 192 20.97 25.11 25.43
C ASN A 192 21.13 26.59 25.84
N ASN A 193 21.46 27.47 24.88
CA ASN A 193 21.82 28.85 25.14
C ASN A 193 20.95 29.85 24.37
N SER A 194 20.25 30.72 25.09
CA SER A 194 19.46 31.81 24.54
C SER A 194 20.15 33.16 24.79
N GLY A 195 20.49 33.91 23.74
CA GLY A 195 21.00 35.29 23.84
C GLY A 195 22.32 35.55 23.11
N ASN A 196 22.68 36.82 23.02
CA ASN A 196 23.93 37.30 22.45
C ASN A 196 24.41 38.57 23.17
N ASN A 197 25.15 38.37 24.25
CA ASN A 197 26.02 39.35 24.90
C ASN A 197 25.55 40.82 24.94
N GLY A 198 24.26 41.10 25.02
CA GLY A 198 23.73 42.37 25.55
C GLY A 198 22.80 43.19 24.65
N GLU A 199 22.28 42.68 23.54
CA GLU A 199 21.55 43.52 22.57
C GLU A 199 20.01 43.36 22.55
N THR A 200 19.39 42.31 23.12
CA THR A 200 17.91 42.15 23.12
C THR A 200 17.42 41.21 24.24
N ILE A 201 16.14 41.29 24.62
CA ILE A 201 15.52 40.38 25.61
C ILE A 201 15.54 38.95 25.04
N SER A 202 16.30 38.06 25.67
CA SER A 202 16.34 36.64 25.33
C SER A 202 15.95 35.81 26.54
N SER A 203 15.14 34.78 26.33
CA SER A 203 14.49 34.06 27.43
C SER A 203 14.38 32.56 27.17
N GLY A 204 14.39 31.74 28.22
CA GLY A 204 14.15 30.30 28.13
C GLY A 204 15.25 29.57 27.38
N GLY A 205 16.38 29.26 28.03
CA GLY A 205 17.43 28.45 27.40
C GLY A 205 16.91 27.07 26.99
N ALA A 206 16.13 26.42 27.85
CA ALA A 206 15.51 25.14 27.56
C ALA A 206 14.30 25.31 26.65
N PHE A 207 13.27 26.02 27.12
CA PHE A 207 12.09 26.28 26.30
C PHE A 207 11.35 27.58 26.61
N VAL A 208 10.61 28.06 25.61
CA VAL A 208 9.67 29.18 25.70
C VAL A 208 8.27 28.68 25.36
N LYS A 209 7.28 29.07 26.16
CA LYS A 209 5.86 28.78 25.91
C LYS A 209 5.04 30.06 25.79
N ARG A 210 4.31 30.19 24.67
CA ARG A 210 3.32 31.24 24.40
C ARG A 210 1.98 30.64 23.92
N GLY A 211 0.90 31.42 24.02
CA GLY A 211 -0.43 31.02 23.54
C GLY A 211 -1.14 29.92 24.36
N LEU A 212 -2.26 29.40 23.84
CA LEU A 212 -3.25 28.61 24.61
C LEU A 212 -2.95 27.11 24.78
N GLY A 213 -2.01 26.53 24.03
CA GLY A 213 -1.75 25.08 24.06
C GLY A 213 -1.09 24.57 25.36
N LEU A 214 -1.12 23.27 25.58
CA LEU A 214 -0.54 22.61 26.76
C LEU A 214 0.94 22.29 26.55
N PHE A 215 1.76 22.47 27.59
CA PHE A 215 3.15 22.03 27.60
C PHE A 215 3.39 21.11 28.80
N GLN A 216 3.57 19.82 28.55
CA GLN A 216 3.70 18.79 29.58
C GLN A 216 5.12 18.23 29.59
N VAL A 217 5.70 18.13 30.77
CA VAL A 217 7.02 17.52 31.02
C VAL A 217 6.89 16.50 32.14
N SER A 218 7.27 15.25 31.88
CA SER A 218 7.29 14.19 32.89
C SER A 218 8.59 13.38 32.83
N ASP A 219 9.07 12.94 34.00
CA ASP A 219 10.20 12.01 34.12
C ASP A 219 11.46 12.49 33.35
N SER A 220 11.66 13.80 33.30
CA SER A 220 12.64 14.44 32.42
C SER A 220 13.65 15.29 33.18
N ILE A 221 14.76 15.62 32.52
CA ILE A 221 15.85 16.45 33.05
C ILE A 221 15.94 17.73 32.23
N ILE A 222 15.97 18.88 32.90
CA ILE A 222 16.17 20.21 32.32
C ILE A 222 17.37 20.83 33.04
N GLU A 223 18.55 20.79 32.41
CA GLU A 223 19.79 21.17 33.11
C GLU A 223 20.79 22.01 32.31
N ASN A 224 21.55 22.85 33.01
CA ASN A 224 22.63 23.66 32.42
C ASN A 224 22.18 24.55 31.25
N ASN A 225 20.90 24.90 31.16
CA ASN A 225 20.40 25.82 30.15
C ASN A 225 20.66 27.26 30.58
N VAL A 226 20.99 28.11 29.62
CA VAL A 226 21.35 29.51 29.84
C VAL A 226 20.43 30.40 29.03
N ALA A 227 19.90 31.46 29.65
CA ALA A 227 19.25 32.57 28.95
C ALA A 227 19.91 33.88 29.36
N GLU A 228 20.22 34.77 28.43
CA GLU A 228 20.93 35.99 28.77
C GLU A 228 20.09 36.91 29.66
N THR A 229 18.79 37.04 29.41
CA THR A 229 17.97 38.04 30.10
C THR A 229 17.18 37.44 31.26
N ILE A 230 16.24 36.53 31.00
CA ILE A 230 15.32 35.99 32.00
C ILE A 230 14.93 34.55 31.71
N GLY A 231 14.56 33.78 32.73
CA GLY A 231 14.09 32.41 32.52
C GLY A 231 15.20 31.51 32.00
N GLY A 232 16.23 31.22 32.80
CA GLY A 232 17.42 30.46 32.36
C GLY A 232 17.06 29.13 31.72
N ALA A 233 16.10 28.40 32.28
CA ALA A 233 15.50 27.23 31.62
C ALA A 233 14.22 27.60 30.87
N ILE A 234 13.23 28.15 31.58
CA ILE A 234 11.85 28.25 31.12
C ILE A 234 11.40 29.70 31.16
N TYR A 235 10.78 30.14 30.06
CA TYR A 235 10.05 31.40 30.02
C TYR A 235 8.61 31.18 29.55
N SER A 236 7.66 31.74 30.31
CA SER A 236 6.23 31.61 30.06
C SER A 236 5.58 32.97 29.81
N ASN A 237 4.89 33.08 28.69
CA ASN A 237 4.03 34.22 28.33
C ASN A 237 2.79 33.73 27.58
N ALA A 238 1.91 33.05 28.31
CA ALA A 238 0.62 32.55 27.86
C ALA A 238 -0.53 33.38 28.47
N THR A 239 -1.51 33.74 27.65
CA THR A 239 -2.80 34.23 28.13
C THR A 239 -3.51 33.15 28.95
N SER A 240 -4.57 33.50 29.67
CA SER A 240 -5.21 32.79 30.79
C SER A 240 -5.63 31.32 30.62
N SER A 241 -5.34 30.64 29.51
CA SER A 241 -5.67 29.23 29.28
C SER A 241 -4.51 28.34 28.83
N GLY A 242 -3.29 28.85 28.61
CA GLY A 242 -2.12 28.01 28.32
C GLY A 242 -1.43 27.54 29.60
N GLU A 243 -1.24 26.23 29.76
CA GLU A 243 -0.65 25.63 30.97
C GLU A 243 0.70 24.95 30.71
N ILE A 244 1.62 25.08 31.68
CA ILE A 244 2.86 24.31 31.77
C ILE A 244 2.72 23.35 32.96
N ASN A 245 2.79 22.05 32.70
CA ASN A 245 2.70 21.00 33.73
C ASN A 245 4.00 20.21 33.76
N ILE A 246 4.72 20.28 34.88
CA ILE A 246 5.99 19.58 35.10
C ILE A 246 5.82 18.61 36.28
N SER A 247 6.13 17.33 36.07
CA SER A 247 5.99 16.30 37.10
C SER A 247 7.16 15.34 37.10
N ASN A 248 7.52 14.78 38.26
CA ASN A 248 8.55 13.75 38.39
C ASN A 248 9.89 14.12 37.70
N SER A 249 10.25 15.40 37.68
CA SER A 249 11.32 15.90 36.81
C SER A 249 12.41 16.64 37.59
N ARG A 250 13.52 16.95 36.92
CA ARG A 250 14.67 17.65 37.50
C ARG A 250 14.95 18.94 36.72
N ILE A 251 14.97 20.08 37.41
CA ILE A 251 15.31 21.39 36.87
C ILE A 251 16.57 21.87 37.60
N LEU A 252 17.74 21.72 36.97
CA LEU A 252 19.03 21.80 37.64
C LEU A 252 19.99 22.78 36.99
N ASN A 253 20.71 23.58 37.77
CA ASN A 253 21.86 24.35 37.30
C ASN A 253 21.58 25.26 36.10
N ASN A 254 20.34 25.69 35.89
CA ASN A 254 19.98 26.60 34.82
C ASN A 254 20.28 28.03 35.26
N SER A 255 20.70 28.87 34.31
CA SER A 255 21.19 30.20 34.67
C SER A 255 20.75 31.33 33.74
N THR A 256 20.71 32.54 34.31
CA THR A 256 20.45 33.77 33.57
C THR A 256 21.19 34.96 34.17
N ARG A 257 21.19 36.13 33.51
CA ARG A 257 21.85 37.33 34.07
C ARG A 257 20.94 38.15 34.99
N LEU A 258 19.62 38.13 34.79
CA LEU A 258 18.72 38.97 35.58
C LEU A 258 17.92 38.17 36.60
N GLN A 259 16.93 37.38 36.17
CA GLN A 259 15.94 36.77 37.06
C GLN A 259 15.32 35.50 36.46
N GLY A 260 14.95 34.54 37.32
CA GLY A 260 14.30 33.31 36.90
C GLY A 260 15.29 32.27 36.40
N GLY A 261 16.35 31.96 37.15
CA GLY A 261 17.37 30.98 36.73
C GLY A 261 16.78 29.66 36.23
N ALA A 262 15.74 29.15 36.89
CA ALA A 262 14.93 28.04 36.41
C ALA A 262 13.77 28.58 35.54
N ILE A 263 12.87 29.35 36.15
CA ILE A 263 11.60 29.74 35.54
C ILE A 263 11.37 31.23 35.73
N TYR A 264 10.99 31.89 34.63
CA TYR A 264 10.40 33.21 34.66
C TYR A 264 8.99 33.16 34.05
N ASN A 265 7.99 33.45 34.87
CA ASN A 265 6.60 33.51 34.45
C ASN A 265 6.14 34.96 34.34
N TYR A 266 5.93 35.42 33.10
CA TYR A 266 5.38 36.75 32.84
C TYR A 266 3.86 36.73 33.03
N GLN A 267 3.18 35.80 32.34
CA GLN A 267 1.74 35.54 32.43
C GLN A 267 1.51 34.09 32.02
N GLY A 268 1.04 33.21 32.90
CA GLY A 268 0.82 31.81 32.56
C GLY A 268 0.56 30.95 33.78
N LYS A 269 -0.15 29.84 33.58
CA LYS A 269 -0.42 28.87 34.64
C LYS A 269 0.65 27.79 34.62
N ILE A 270 1.40 27.66 35.70
CA ILE A 270 2.49 26.70 35.83
C ILE A 270 2.22 25.80 37.04
N ASN A 271 2.23 24.49 36.83
CA ASN A 271 2.20 23.49 37.88
C ASN A 271 3.48 22.66 37.84
N ILE A 272 4.14 22.54 38.98
CA ILE A 272 5.36 21.75 39.17
C ILE A 272 5.15 20.91 40.41
N ILE A 273 5.20 19.60 40.27
CA ILE A 273 4.94 18.67 41.37
C ILE A 273 5.92 17.52 41.37
N ASN A 274 6.20 16.98 42.56
CA ASN A 274 7.08 15.82 42.74
C ASN A 274 8.40 15.92 41.97
N SER A 275 8.98 17.13 41.95
CA SER A 275 10.14 17.46 41.12
C SER A 275 11.28 18.03 41.97
N CYS A 276 12.42 18.22 41.34
CA CYS A 276 13.68 18.62 41.96
C CYS A 276 14.16 19.91 41.31
N ILE A 277 14.23 21.00 42.08
CA ILE A 277 14.59 22.35 41.63
C ILE A 277 15.81 22.77 42.45
N SER A 278 17.00 22.80 41.84
CA SER A 278 18.23 23.08 42.59
C SER A 278 19.36 23.62 41.73
N GLY A 279 20.12 24.57 42.26
CA GLY A 279 21.30 25.15 41.63
C GLY A 279 20.97 26.19 40.56
N ASN A 280 19.73 26.68 40.48
CA ASN A 280 19.30 27.58 39.42
C ASN A 280 19.50 29.05 39.81
N LEU A 281 20.22 29.83 38.99
CA LEU A 281 20.73 31.15 39.39
C LEU A 281 20.53 32.25 38.33
N PRO A 282 20.35 33.51 38.73
CA PRO A 282 19.86 33.99 40.02
C PRO A 282 18.33 33.85 40.11
N ASN A 283 17.78 33.82 41.33
CA ASN A 283 16.34 33.78 41.57
C ASN A 283 15.64 32.68 40.78
N ALA A 284 15.76 31.44 41.25
CA ALA A 284 15.37 30.25 40.51
C ALA A 284 13.96 30.35 39.90
N VAL A 285 12.94 30.71 40.68
CA VAL A 285 11.57 30.84 40.17
C VAL A 285 11.04 32.24 40.44
N VAL A 286 10.66 32.94 39.37
CA VAL A 286 10.09 34.30 39.45
C VAL A 286 8.72 34.31 38.79
N ASN A 287 7.72 34.81 39.52
CA ASN A 287 6.38 35.07 39.01
C ASN A 287 6.10 36.58 39.02
N GLU A 288 5.91 37.19 37.86
CA GLU A 288 5.71 38.65 37.71
C GLU A 288 4.22 39.07 37.73
N THR A 289 3.30 38.11 37.79
CA THR A 289 1.86 38.35 37.57
C THR A 289 1.13 39.03 38.73
N THR A 290 0.00 39.69 38.42
CA THR A 290 -1.07 40.00 39.40
C THR A 290 -1.74 38.71 39.91
N SER A 291 -2.38 38.74 41.09
CA SER A 291 -2.91 37.62 41.90
C SER A 291 -3.86 36.57 41.27
N LEU A 292 -4.02 36.52 39.94
CA LEU A 292 -4.84 35.55 39.20
C LEU A 292 -4.05 34.35 38.64
N PHE A 293 -2.70 34.39 38.61
CA PHE A 293 -1.85 33.35 38.00
C PHE A 293 -0.73 32.89 38.94
N ILE A 294 -1.10 32.22 40.03
CA ILE A 294 -0.15 31.62 40.99
C ILE A 294 0.61 30.47 40.31
N ILE A 295 1.94 30.42 40.48
CA ILE A 295 2.71 29.21 40.16
C ILE A 295 2.47 28.19 41.29
N ASN A 296 1.90 27.04 40.97
CA ASN A 296 1.79 25.92 41.90
C ASN A 296 3.07 25.08 41.82
N ALA A 297 3.96 25.22 42.78
CA ALA A 297 5.21 24.47 42.91
C ALA A 297 5.25 23.65 44.20
N THR A 298 4.13 22.98 44.52
CA THR A 298 4.00 22.14 45.71
C THR A 298 4.70 20.79 45.59
N GLN A 299 5.08 20.19 46.72
CA GLN A 299 5.69 18.84 46.74
C GLN A 299 6.96 18.74 45.89
N ASN A 300 7.83 19.76 45.95
CA ASN A 300 9.12 19.74 45.27
C ASN A 300 10.29 19.82 46.26
N TRP A 301 11.45 19.32 45.87
CA TRP A 301 12.70 19.52 46.60
C TRP A 301 13.44 20.73 46.05
N TRP A 302 13.85 21.64 46.93
CA TRP A 302 14.42 22.95 46.57
C TRP A 302 15.92 23.09 46.86
N GLY A 303 16.61 21.96 47.08
CA GLY A 303 17.99 21.95 47.61
C GLY A 303 18.07 22.01 49.14
N ASN A 304 16.95 22.27 49.83
CA ASN A 304 16.88 22.34 51.29
C ASN A 304 15.55 21.76 51.82
N LEU A 305 15.60 21.05 52.96
CA LEU A 305 14.44 20.39 53.58
C LEU A 305 13.36 21.37 54.08
N LEU A 306 13.72 22.64 54.31
CA LEU A 306 12.78 23.69 54.72
C LEU A 306 12.12 24.40 53.53
N GLY A 307 12.44 24.00 52.29
CA GLY A 307 11.93 24.62 51.07
C GLY A 307 12.82 25.74 50.53
N PRO A 308 12.31 26.58 49.61
CA PRO A 308 13.08 27.62 48.95
C PRO A 308 13.38 28.80 49.88
N ASN A 309 14.23 29.72 49.43
CA ASN A 309 14.65 30.93 50.18
C ASN A 309 15.43 30.65 51.47
N GLN A 310 16.03 29.46 51.58
CA GLN A 310 16.91 29.06 52.67
C GLN A 310 18.38 29.07 52.21
N PRO A 311 19.38 29.15 53.12
CA PRO A 311 20.77 29.00 52.75
C PRO A 311 21.02 27.69 51.99
N GLY A 312 21.61 27.79 50.80
CA GLY A 312 21.88 26.66 49.91
C GLY A 312 20.68 26.12 49.12
N ALA A 313 19.49 26.69 49.31
CA ALA A 313 18.30 26.41 48.51
C ALA A 313 18.19 27.36 47.32
N ASP A 314 17.43 26.93 46.32
CA ASP A 314 16.95 27.83 45.27
C ASP A 314 15.96 28.86 45.84
N THR A 315 15.93 30.05 45.24
CA THR A 315 15.09 31.16 45.68
C THR A 315 13.86 31.36 44.80
N VAL A 316 12.76 31.80 45.42
CA VAL A 316 11.49 32.09 44.74
C VAL A 316 11.02 33.51 45.02
N SER A 317 10.42 34.16 44.02
CA SER A 317 9.89 35.53 44.11
C SER A 317 8.53 35.64 43.41
N GLY A 318 7.62 36.44 43.97
CA GLY A 318 6.24 36.60 43.51
C GLY A 318 5.28 35.57 44.07
N ASP A 319 4.07 35.49 43.51
CA ASP A 319 3.02 34.58 43.95
C ASP A 319 3.32 33.13 43.51
N VAL A 320 4.10 32.42 44.33
CA VAL A 320 4.48 31.01 44.14
C VAL A 320 4.04 30.19 45.36
N ASP A 321 3.18 29.19 45.16
CA ASP A 321 2.84 28.21 46.19
C ASP A 321 3.88 27.09 46.20
N TYR A 322 4.77 27.10 47.18
CA TYR A 322 5.78 26.07 47.39
C TYR A 322 5.49 25.21 48.63
N SER A 323 4.22 25.11 49.03
CA SER A 323 3.84 24.34 50.21
C SER A 323 4.25 22.86 50.12
N SER A 324 4.52 22.27 51.29
CA SER A 324 4.96 20.88 51.44
C SER A 324 6.28 20.55 50.72
N PRO A 325 7.41 21.21 51.05
CA PRO A 325 8.69 20.88 50.43
C PRO A 325 9.10 19.43 50.75
N LEU A 326 9.68 18.75 49.76
CA LEU A 326 10.23 17.40 49.93
C LEU A 326 11.56 17.45 50.70
N SER A 327 11.87 16.38 51.43
CA SER A 327 13.13 16.25 52.18
C SER A 327 14.34 15.94 51.30
N SER A 328 14.12 15.34 50.13
CA SER A 328 15.15 14.98 49.15
C SER A 328 14.61 15.01 47.73
N CYS A 329 15.51 15.16 46.75
CA CYS A 329 15.19 15.08 45.33
C CYS A 329 14.54 13.71 45.02
N PRO A 330 13.31 13.68 44.47
CA PRO A 330 12.65 12.42 44.13
C PRO A 330 13.44 11.67 43.03
N PRO A 331 13.45 10.33 43.05
CA PRO A 331 14.01 9.56 41.95
C PRO A 331 13.16 9.77 40.69
N LEU A 332 13.80 9.83 39.53
CA LEU A 332 13.09 9.70 38.26
C LEU A 332 12.53 8.27 38.18
N SER A 333 11.35 8.12 37.58
CA SER A 333 10.81 6.79 37.29
C SER A 333 11.83 6.04 36.42
N SER A 334 12.33 4.88 36.86
CA SER A 334 13.09 4.03 35.97
C SER A 334 12.14 3.59 34.85
N PRO A 335 12.53 3.63 33.56
CA PRO A 335 11.73 3.00 32.53
C PRO A 335 11.48 1.57 32.98
N SER A 336 10.21 1.19 33.13
CA SER A 336 9.86 -0.19 33.45
C SER A 336 10.54 -1.06 32.39
N PRO A 337 11.44 -1.98 32.77
CA PRO A 337 11.97 -2.91 31.80
C PRO A 337 10.76 -3.71 31.30
N THR A 338 10.33 -3.46 30.07
CA THR A 338 9.65 -4.50 29.30
C THR A 338 10.53 -5.73 29.45
N PRO A 339 9.99 -6.88 29.93
CA PRO A 339 10.80 -7.98 30.43
C PRO A 339 11.85 -8.32 29.39
N THR A 340 13.09 -7.96 29.71
CA THR A 340 14.25 -8.44 28.97
C THR A 340 14.31 -9.92 29.34
N PRO A 341 14.20 -10.86 28.39
CA PRO A 341 14.37 -12.26 28.71
C PRO A 341 15.72 -12.40 29.40
N THR A 342 15.70 -12.96 30.61
CA THR A 342 16.89 -13.30 31.39
C THR A 342 17.88 -14.00 30.45
N PRO A 343 19.17 -13.63 30.44
CA PRO A 343 20.17 -14.40 29.71
C PRO A 343 20.26 -15.79 30.34
N SER A 344 19.49 -16.71 29.78
CA SER A 344 19.73 -18.14 29.89
C SER A 344 21.11 -18.42 29.28
N PRO A 345 21.91 -19.36 29.82
CA PRO A 345 23.19 -19.73 29.23
C PRO A 345 23.01 -19.95 27.72
N SER A 346 23.79 -19.18 26.95
CA SER A 346 23.72 -19.07 25.50
C SER A 346 23.65 -20.45 24.83
N PRO A 347 22.55 -20.80 24.13
CA PRO A 347 22.72 -21.45 22.85
C PRO A 347 23.34 -20.42 21.88
N SER A 348 24.12 -20.89 20.91
CA SER A 348 24.65 -20.07 19.82
C SER A 348 23.56 -19.15 19.25
N PRO A 349 23.85 -17.87 18.94
CA PRO A 349 22.85 -17.01 18.30
C PRO A 349 22.42 -17.64 16.97
N ASN A 350 21.12 -17.92 16.84
CA ASN A 350 20.55 -18.37 15.57
C ASN A 350 20.66 -17.22 14.57
N THR A 351 21.32 -17.47 13.43
CA THR A 351 21.37 -16.53 12.31
C THR A 351 19.94 -16.09 11.93
N PRO A 352 19.64 -14.77 11.87
CA PRO A 352 18.31 -14.27 11.52
C PRO A 352 17.83 -14.80 10.17
N ILE A 353 16.52 -15.05 10.04
CA ILE A 353 15.90 -15.55 8.81
C ILE A 353 14.95 -14.49 8.27
N VAL A 354 15.11 -14.13 6.99
CA VAL A 354 14.21 -13.24 6.26
C VAL A 354 13.46 -14.07 5.21
N PHE A 355 12.14 -14.11 5.34
CA PHE A 355 11.27 -14.81 4.40
C PHE A 355 10.78 -13.86 3.30
N LEU A 356 11.03 -14.24 2.06
CA LEU A 356 10.63 -13.53 0.84
C LEU A 356 9.55 -14.34 0.13
N PRO A 357 8.28 -13.97 0.29
CA PRO A 357 7.20 -14.66 -0.40
C PRO A 357 7.20 -14.46 -1.93
N GLY A 358 6.46 -15.32 -2.64
CA GLY A 358 6.27 -15.31 -4.09
C GLY A 358 5.22 -14.31 -4.59
N LEU A 359 4.90 -14.34 -5.90
CA LEU A 359 3.75 -13.61 -6.44
C LEU A 359 2.49 -13.91 -5.62
N GLY A 360 1.88 -12.88 -5.04
CA GLY A 360 0.73 -13.00 -4.13
C GLY A 360 1.07 -12.90 -2.65
N GLY A 361 2.30 -13.19 -2.20
CA GLY A 361 2.72 -12.82 -0.84
C GLY A 361 3.77 -11.72 -0.92
N SER A 362 3.54 -10.55 -0.33
CA SER A 362 4.59 -9.52 -0.17
C SER A 362 4.63 -9.00 1.27
N TRP A 363 5.82 -8.56 1.63
CA TRP A 363 6.33 -8.10 2.93
C TRP A 363 6.62 -6.59 2.91
N ASN A 364 6.39 -5.94 1.76
CA ASN A 364 5.95 -4.56 1.71
C ASN A 364 4.94 -4.45 0.56
N THR A 365 3.65 -4.38 0.90
CA THR A 365 2.60 -4.13 -0.09
C THR A 365 2.80 -2.74 -0.68
N ALA A 366 3.19 -1.73 0.10
CA ALA A 366 3.34 -0.33 -0.33
C ALA A 366 4.36 -0.14 -1.49
N ASP A 367 5.45 -0.91 -1.54
CA ASP A 367 6.43 -0.81 -2.63
C ASP A 367 6.05 -1.57 -3.89
N LEU A 368 5.18 -2.58 -3.72
CA LEU A 368 4.51 -3.22 -4.84
C LEU A 368 3.37 -2.33 -5.39
N ILE A 369 2.91 -1.36 -4.57
CA ILE A 369 1.76 -0.47 -4.72
C ILE A 369 2.10 0.94 -5.26
N SER A 370 3.19 1.58 -4.83
CA SER A 370 3.21 3.06 -4.77
C SER A 370 3.71 3.80 -5.99
N GLY A 371 4.40 3.17 -6.96
CA GLY A 371 4.76 3.81 -8.25
C GLY A 371 5.05 5.31 -8.15
N ASN A 372 6.08 5.71 -7.40
CA ASN A 372 6.31 7.13 -7.09
C ASN A 372 6.36 8.00 -8.35
N SER A 373 5.62 9.11 -8.27
CA SER A 373 5.24 9.98 -9.38
C SER A 373 6.43 10.68 -10.05
N GLY A 374 6.60 10.49 -11.36
CA GLY A 374 7.54 11.30 -12.15
C GLY A 374 8.13 10.65 -13.41
N GLY A 375 7.30 10.11 -14.31
CA GLY A 375 7.70 9.83 -15.70
C GLY A 375 8.45 8.52 -15.96
N VAL A 376 7.90 7.73 -16.89
CA VAL A 376 8.49 6.51 -17.48
C VAL A 376 8.87 5.43 -16.46
N TRP A 377 8.02 4.40 -16.34
CA TRP A 377 8.31 3.15 -15.64
C TRP A 377 9.75 2.66 -15.93
N LYS A 378 10.57 2.56 -14.89
CA LYS A 378 11.87 1.87 -14.88
C LYS A 378 11.87 0.85 -13.74
N LYS A 379 12.53 -0.28 -14.00
CA LYS A 379 12.78 -1.48 -13.17
C LYS A 379 12.36 -1.38 -11.68
N THR A 380 11.59 -2.37 -11.23
CA THR A 380 11.10 -2.50 -9.84
C THR A 380 12.23 -2.42 -8.79
N PRO A 381 12.17 -1.52 -7.78
CA PRO A 381 13.23 -1.31 -6.79
C PRO A 381 13.21 -2.32 -5.62
N PHE A 382 12.51 -3.46 -5.72
CA PHE A 382 12.37 -4.44 -4.62
C PHE A 382 13.71 -4.92 -4.04
N ILE A 383 14.73 -5.03 -4.88
CA ILE A 383 16.08 -5.43 -4.47
C ILE A 383 16.73 -4.34 -3.61
N ASP A 384 16.46 -3.08 -3.91
CA ASP A 384 17.01 -1.92 -3.24
C ASP A 384 16.29 -1.73 -1.89
N LEU A 385 14.99 -2.05 -1.84
CA LEU A 385 14.19 -2.11 -0.61
C LEU A 385 14.61 -3.23 0.33
N LEU A 386 14.84 -4.44 -0.21
CA LEU A 386 15.42 -5.54 0.57
C LEU A 386 16.79 -5.16 1.12
N ASN A 387 17.64 -4.51 0.31
CA ASN A 387 18.92 -4.00 0.79
C ASN A 387 18.75 -3.01 1.94
N ASN A 388 17.85 -2.04 1.80
CA ASN A 388 17.56 -1.05 2.83
C ASN A 388 17.04 -1.71 4.10
N TYR A 389 16.06 -2.61 3.99
CA TYR A 389 15.54 -3.39 5.11
C TYR A 389 16.65 -4.16 5.84
N ILE A 390 17.52 -4.87 5.10
CA ILE A 390 18.63 -5.61 5.70
C ILE A 390 19.59 -4.65 6.42
N ASN A 391 19.87 -3.50 5.83
CA ASN A 391 20.81 -2.50 6.36
C ASN A 391 20.27 -1.76 7.58
N THR A 392 18.95 -1.57 7.70
CA THR A 392 18.32 -0.86 8.82
C THR A 392 17.92 -1.80 9.95
N LYS A 393 17.45 -3.02 9.63
CA LYS A 393 16.96 -3.96 10.63
C LYS A 393 18.08 -4.69 11.36
N PHE A 394 19.20 -4.96 10.69
CA PHE A 394 20.28 -5.77 11.23
C PHE A 394 21.57 -4.95 11.40
N GLY A 395 22.22 -5.11 12.57
CA GLY A 395 23.44 -4.37 12.90
C GLY A 395 24.62 -4.70 11.97
N ALA A 396 25.59 -3.78 11.89
CA ALA A 396 26.79 -3.94 11.05
C ALA A 396 27.52 -5.26 11.35
N GLY A 397 27.81 -6.04 10.30
CA GLY A 397 28.47 -7.35 10.40
C GLY A 397 27.54 -8.55 10.67
N THR A 398 26.25 -8.33 10.91
CA THR A 398 25.28 -9.42 11.05
C THR A 398 25.04 -10.10 9.71
N LYS A 399 25.22 -11.42 9.65
CA LYS A 399 24.80 -12.24 8.51
C LYS A 399 23.36 -12.73 8.68
N ILE A 400 22.65 -12.94 7.58
CA ILE A 400 21.26 -13.41 7.56
C ILE A 400 21.05 -14.60 6.63
N ASN A 401 20.01 -15.38 6.89
CA ASN A 401 19.49 -16.40 5.98
C ASN A 401 18.34 -15.80 5.15
N LEU A 402 18.41 -15.91 3.83
CA LEU A 402 17.32 -15.52 2.95
C LEU A 402 16.55 -16.78 2.53
N VAL A 403 15.22 -16.79 2.72
CA VAL A 403 14.35 -17.89 2.29
C VAL A 403 13.32 -17.33 1.34
N GLY A 404 13.41 -17.68 0.07
CA GLY A 404 12.53 -17.14 -0.96
C GLY A 404 11.66 -18.21 -1.63
N HIS A 405 10.36 -17.97 -1.74
CA HIS A 405 9.45 -18.81 -2.52
C HIS A 405 9.12 -18.14 -3.86
N SER A 406 9.08 -18.91 -4.95
CA SER A 406 8.70 -18.41 -6.28
C SER A 406 9.53 -17.16 -6.65
N LEU A 407 8.89 -16.02 -6.95
CA LEU A 407 9.56 -14.74 -7.20
C LEU A 407 10.48 -14.29 -6.04
N GLY A 408 10.14 -14.57 -4.78
CA GLY A 408 10.96 -14.20 -3.62
C GLY A 408 12.35 -14.86 -3.59
N GLY A 409 12.49 -16.07 -4.16
CA GLY A 409 13.81 -16.68 -4.30
C GLY A 409 14.64 -16.09 -5.44
N LEU A 410 13.99 -15.64 -6.52
CA LEU A 410 14.65 -14.80 -7.53
C LEU A 410 15.11 -13.47 -6.93
N VAL A 411 14.30 -12.84 -6.08
CA VAL A 411 14.65 -11.62 -5.34
C VAL A 411 15.87 -11.86 -4.44
N SER A 412 15.88 -12.97 -3.69
CA SER A 412 17.01 -13.35 -2.82
C SER A 412 18.32 -13.49 -3.61
N ARG A 413 18.27 -14.23 -4.73
CA ARG A 413 19.41 -14.44 -5.61
C ARG A 413 19.90 -13.12 -6.23
N THR A 414 18.97 -12.30 -6.72
CA THR A 414 19.28 -11.02 -7.36
C THR A 414 19.93 -10.05 -6.38
N TYR A 415 19.49 -10.03 -5.12
CA TYR A 415 20.12 -9.24 -4.06
C TYR A 415 21.59 -9.62 -3.88
N ALA A 416 21.89 -10.91 -3.79
CA ALA A 416 23.25 -11.40 -3.64
C ALA A 416 24.14 -11.03 -4.84
N GLN A 417 23.64 -11.22 -6.06
CA GLN A 417 24.40 -10.89 -7.29
C GLN A 417 24.58 -9.38 -7.49
N ARG A 418 23.68 -8.54 -6.97
CA ARG A 418 23.74 -7.07 -7.13
C ARG A 418 24.53 -6.37 -6.03
N TYR A 419 24.37 -6.78 -4.77
CA TYR A 419 24.96 -6.11 -3.61
C TYR A 419 26.09 -6.90 -2.94
N GLY A 420 26.32 -8.14 -3.38
CA GLY A 420 27.32 -9.04 -2.84
C GLY A 420 26.80 -9.91 -1.70
N GLU A 421 27.61 -10.90 -1.34
CA GLU A 421 27.23 -11.98 -0.43
C GLU A 421 27.65 -11.72 1.03
N SER A 422 28.31 -10.58 1.32
CA SER A 422 28.97 -10.35 2.62
C SER A 422 28.03 -10.36 3.81
N LYS A 423 26.75 -10.01 3.61
CA LYS A 423 25.69 -10.01 4.62
C LYS A 423 24.87 -11.30 4.63
N ILE A 424 25.18 -12.25 3.76
CA ILE A 424 24.40 -13.45 3.55
C ILE A 424 25.14 -14.64 4.20
N ASN A 425 24.39 -15.42 4.96
CA ASN A 425 24.83 -16.70 5.49
C ASN A 425 24.43 -17.85 4.56
N GLN A 426 23.16 -17.91 4.16
CA GLN A 426 22.66 -18.86 3.17
C GLN A 426 21.42 -18.31 2.46
N ILE A 427 21.13 -18.84 1.26
CA ILE A 427 19.94 -18.55 0.47
C ILE A 427 19.23 -19.87 0.17
N VAL A 428 17.97 -19.99 0.60
CA VAL A 428 17.11 -21.12 0.28
C VAL A 428 16.03 -20.64 -0.67
N THR A 429 15.92 -21.22 -1.85
CA THR A 429 14.86 -20.89 -2.81
C THR A 429 13.92 -22.06 -3.01
N ALA A 430 12.61 -21.85 -2.97
CA ALA A 430 11.60 -22.89 -3.19
C ALA A 430 10.72 -22.57 -4.40
N GLY A 431 10.76 -23.40 -5.44
CA GLY A 431 9.96 -23.23 -6.66
C GLY A 431 10.29 -21.95 -7.44
N SER A 432 11.49 -21.40 -7.28
CA SER A 432 11.87 -20.13 -7.90
C SER A 432 12.23 -20.29 -9.37
N PRO A 433 11.61 -19.56 -10.31
CA PRO A 433 11.84 -19.74 -11.74
C PRO A 433 13.16 -19.11 -12.21
N HIS A 434 14.29 -19.70 -11.83
CA HIS A 434 15.66 -19.24 -12.15
C HIS A 434 15.95 -19.19 -13.66
N GLN A 435 15.20 -19.93 -14.46
CA GLN A 435 15.25 -19.87 -15.93
C GLN A 435 13.91 -19.45 -16.57
N GLY A 436 12.98 -18.91 -15.77
CA GLY A 436 11.68 -18.41 -16.19
C GLY A 436 10.56 -19.46 -16.11
N ALA A 437 9.33 -19.03 -16.35
CA ALA A 437 8.14 -19.87 -16.25
C ALA A 437 7.25 -19.70 -17.48
N ILE A 438 6.80 -20.81 -18.06
CA ILE A 438 5.95 -20.80 -19.27
C ILE A 438 4.62 -20.02 -19.06
N PRO A 439 3.96 -20.09 -17.89
CA PRO A 439 2.80 -19.23 -17.62
C PRO A 439 3.07 -17.72 -17.78
N ALA A 440 4.30 -17.25 -17.51
CA ALA A 440 4.67 -15.84 -17.71
C ALA A 440 4.63 -15.46 -19.20
N TYR A 441 5.04 -16.35 -20.11
CA TYR A 441 4.91 -16.14 -21.56
C TYR A 441 3.43 -16.05 -21.98
N LEU A 442 2.58 -16.93 -21.45
CA LEU A 442 1.16 -16.91 -21.78
C LEU A 442 0.51 -15.59 -21.32
N ALA A 443 0.85 -15.11 -20.13
CA ALA A 443 0.35 -13.85 -19.60
C ALA A 443 0.87 -12.66 -20.43
N TRP A 444 2.19 -12.60 -20.68
CA TRP A 444 2.83 -11.52 -21.42
C TRP A 444 2.38 -11.40 -22.87
N SER A 445 2.24 -12.54 -23.56
CA SER A 445 1.96 -12.57 -25.00
C SER A 445 0.47 -12.56 -25.32
N GLY A 446 -0.38 -13.05 -24.41
CA GLY A 446 -1.80 -13.27 -24.73
C GLY A 446 -2.80 -12.89 -23.66
N ALA A 447 -2.33 -12.37 -22.52
CA ALA A 447 -3.13 -11.97 -21.38
C ALA A 447 -3.95 -13.11 -20.76
N GLN A 448 -3.34 -14.28 -20.64
CA GLN A 448 -3.94 -15.46 -20.02
C GLN A 448 -2.86 -16.35 -19.38
N LEU A 449 -3.17 -17.11 -18.32
CA LEU A 449 -2.20 -18.01 -17.69
C LEU A 449 -2.31 -19.46 -18.19
N LYS A 450 -3.54 -19.94 -18.39
CA LYS A 450 -3.90 -21.23 -18.99
C LYS A 450 -5.42 -21.23 -19.23
N GLU A 451 -5.93 -22.09 -20.10
CA GLU A 451 -7.33 -22.52 -20.03
C GLU A 451 -7.50 -23.43 -18.79
N GLY A 452 -8.10 -22.92 -17.72
CA GLY A 452 -8.38 -23.68 -16.48
C GLY A 452 -8.77 -22.83 -15.26
N ASP A 453 -9.49 -23.47 -14.32
CA ASP A 453 -10.13 -22.83 -13.16
C ASP A 453 -9.21 -22.77 -11.92
N ASN A 454 -8.06 -22.10 -12.00
CA ASN A 454 -7.18 -21.87 -10.83
C ASN A 454 -7.31 -20.43 -10.30
N TRP A 455 -7.02 -20.19 -9.02
CA TRP A 455 -7.23 -18.87 -8.42
C TRP A 455 -6.38 -17.76 -9.09
N GLU A 456 -5.25 -18.12 -9.69
CA GLU A 456 -4.37 -17.22 -10.43
C GLU A 456 -5.02 -16.71 -11.73
N SER A 457 -5.76 -17.56 -12.46
CA SER A 457 -6.47 -17.14 -13.68
C SER A 457 -7.63 -16.21 -13.37
N LEU A 458 -8.35 -16.43 -12.26
CA LEU A 458 -9.38 -15.52 -11.77
C LEU A 458 -8.80 -14.15 -11.45
N GLY A 459 -7.69 -14.14 -10.71
CA GLY A 459 -6.98 -12.92 -10.35
C GLY A 459 -6.56 -12.12 -11.59
N LEU A 460 -5.93 -12.77 -12.57
CA LEU A 460 -5.57 -12.11 -13.83
C LEU A 460 -6.81 -11.60 -14.59
N GLY A 461 -7.88 -12.39 -14.65
CA GLY A 461 -9.14 -12.00 -15.27
C GLY A 461 -9.74 -10.75 -14.65
N LEU A 462 -9.79 -10.69 -13.32
CA LEU A 462 -10.25 -9.54 -12.55
C LEU A 462 -9.42 -8.29 -12.81
N TYR A 463 -8.10 -8.44 -12.76
CA TYR A 463 -7.19 -7.34 -13.04
C TYR A 463 -7.39 -6.76 -14.43
N LEU A 464 -7.53 -7.62 -15.45
CA LEU A 464 -7.82 -7.18 -16.81
C LEU A 464 -9.21 -6.53 -16.94
N HIS A 465 -10.22 -7.09 -16.28
CA HIS A 465 -11.59 -6.55 -16.23
C HIS A 465 -11.60 -5.14 -15.63
N LEU A 466 -10.83 -4.93 -14.57
CA LEU A 466 -10.81 -3.66 -13.84
C LEU A 466 -10.01 -2.56 -14.53
N HIS A 467 -9.10 -2.94 -15.43
CA HIS A 467 -8.42 -2.01 -16.33
C HIS A 467 -9.08 -1.91 -17.71
N GLN A 468 -10.25 -2.53 -17.89
CA GLN A 468 -11.00 -2.47 -19.14
C GLN A 468 -11.34 -1.02 -19.48
N GLY A 469 -11.07 -0.63 -20.73
CA GLY A 469 -11.30 0.74 -21.23
C GLY A 469 -10.19 1.75 -20.91
N ARG A 470 -9.23 1.45 -20.02
CA ARG A 470 -8.01 2.28 -19.81
C ARG A 470 -6.90 1.93 -20.79
N PHE A 471 -6.84 0.67 -21.20
CA PHE A 471 -5.88 0.16 -22.17
C PHE A 471 -6.62 -0.37 -23.38
N ASN A 472 -5.97 -0.24 -24.53
CA ASN A 472 -6.59 -0.58 -25.79
C ASN A 472 -6.67 -2.10 -26.04
N SER A 473 -5.85 -2.90 -25.34
CA SER A 473 -5.95 -4.36 -25.29
C SER A 473 -5.49 -4.92 -23.92
N PRO A 474 -5.97 -6.12 -23.53
CA PRO A 474 -5.50 -6.80 -22.31
C PRO A 474 -3.99 -7.07 -22.28
N VAL A 475 -3.39 -7.36 -23.44
CA VAL A 475 -1.93 -7.58 -23.55
C VAL A 475 -1.18 -6.28 -23.30
N THR A 476 -1.64 -5.17 -23.88
CA THR A 476 -1.06 -3.85 -23.62
C THR A 476 -1.20 -3.47 -22.14
N ALA A 477 -2.32 -3.83 -21.49
CA ALA A 477 -2.50 -3.62 -20.06
C ALA A 477 -1.42 -4.35 -19.26
N ILE A 478 -1.22 -5.66 -19.49
CA ILE A 478 -0.19 -6.45 -18.80
C ILE A 478 1.21 -5.92 -19.06
N GLN A 479 1.55 -5.65 -20.32
CA GLN A 479 2.89 -5.20 -20.68
C GLN A 479 3.23 -3.82 -20.09
N THR A 480 2.22 -2.97 -19.91
CA THR A 480 2.39 -1.62 -19.36
C THR A 480 2.40 -1.62 -17.84
N LEU A 481 1.49 -2.36 -17.22
CA LEU A 481 1.27 -2.34 -15.78
C LEU A 481 2.09 -3.39 -15.02
N SER A 482 2.48 -4.48 -15.68
CA SER A 482 3.23 -5.60 -15.09
C SER A 482 4.50 -5.93 -15.88
N PRO A 483 5.40 -4.95 -16.11
CA PRO A 483 6.63 -5.17 -16.88
C PRO A 483 7.55 -6.23 -16.27
N SER A 484 7.46 -6.49 -14.96
CA SER A 484 8.20 -7.55 -14.26
C SER A 484 7.87 -8.97 -14.74
N LEU A 485 6.72 -9.20 -15.39
CA LEU A 485 6.43 -10.48 -16.03
C LEU A 485 7.43 -10.80 -17.15
N LYS A 486 7.98 -9.76 -17.80
CA LYS A 486 9.05 -9.92 -18.78
C LYS A 486 10.29 -10.58 -18.18
N ASP A 487 10.61 -10.24 -16.93
CA ASP A 487 11.75 -10.78 -16.18
C ASP A 487 11.52 -12.24 -15.73
N LEU A 488 10.32 -12.79 -15.96
CA LEU A 488 9.97 -14.19 -15.69
C LEU A 488 9.80 -15.02 -16.97
N LEU A 489 9.99 -14.42 -18.16
CA LEU A 489 9.91 -15.16 -19.41
C LEU A 489 11.00 -16.25 -19.49
N PRO A 490 10.69 -17.43 -20.06
CA PRO A 490 11.68 -18.50 -20.21
C PRO A 490 12.94 -18.07 -20.97
N ILE A 491 14.10 -18.60 -20.55
CA ILE A 491 15.38 -18.51 -21.28
C ILE A 491 15.84 -19.86 -21.84
N PHE A 492 14.96 -20.85 -21.85
CA PHE A 492 15.12 -22.18 -22.45
C PHE A 492 14.10 -22.37 -23.58
N ASP A 493 14.32 -23.34 -24.47
CA ASP A 493 13.39 -23.62 -25.57
C ASP A 493 12.10 -24.27 -25.05
N PHE A 494 10.95 -23.64 -25.30
CA PHE A 494 9.64 -24.11 -24.79
C PHE A 494 8.52 -24.04 -25.82
N THR A 495 8.80 -23.61 -27.06
CA THR A 495 7.81 -23.45 -28.12
C THR A 495 8.10 -24.37 -29.31
N LYS A 496 7.04 -24.86 -29.95
CA LYS A 496 7.11 -25.69 -31.16
C LYS A 496 6.12 -25.18 -32.21
N ASN A 497 6.43 -25.34 -33.48
CA ASN A 497 5.45 -25.12 -34.55
C ASN A 497 4.42 -26.27 -34.62
N LEU A 498 3.41 -26.15 -35.47
CA LEU A 498 2.38 -27.19 -35.67
C LEU A 498 2.95 -28.54 -36.16
N SER A 499 4.11 -28.52 -36.84
CA SER A 499 4.84 -29.71 -37.29
C SER A 499 5.66 -30.38 -36.18
N GLY A 500 5.80 -29.73 -35.02
CA GLY A 500 6.54 -30.23 -33.86
C GLY A 500 8.02 -29.83 -33.82
N GLU A 501 8.49 -29.00 -34.75
CA GLU A 501 9.85 -28.46 -34.75
C GLU A 501 9.98 -27.36 -33.71
N ILE A 502 11.13 -27.32 -33.01
CA ILE A 502 11.41 -26.33 -31.95
C ILE A 502 11.54 -24.95 -32.59
N ILE A 503 10.86 -23.97 -32.00
CA ILE A 503 11.08 -22.55 -32.28
C ILE A 503 12.05 -22.06 -31.19
N PRO A 504 13.31 -21.71 -31.53
CA PRO A 504 14.29 -21.33 -30.52
C PRO A 504 13.85 -20.11 -29.71
N VAL A 505 14.09 -20.10 -28.40
CA VAL A 505 13.68 -19.00 -27.50
C VAL A 505 14.25 -17.64 -27.92
N ASN A 506 15.45 -17.63 -28.53
CA ASN A 506 16.11 -16.43 -29.02
C ASN A 506 15.51 -15.87 -30.34
N SER A 507 14.60 -16.61 -30.97
CA SER A 507 13.88 -16.18 -32.17
C SER A 507 12.52 -15.56 -31.87
N LEU A 508 12.06 -15.65 -30.61
CA LEU A 508 10.82 -15.05 -30.14
C LEU A 508 10.95 -13.53 -30.06
N GLN A 509 9.82 -12.82 -30.21
CA GLN A 509 9.78 -11.36 -30.27
C GLN A 509 10.25 -10.68 -28.99
N THR A 510 10.01 -11.29 -27.82
CA THR A 510 10.46 -10.76 -26.54
C THR A 510 11.41 -11.74 -25.86
N THR A 511 12.62 -11.28 -25.54
CA THR A 511 13.61 -12.04 -24.78
C THR A 511 13.76 -11.53 -23.34
N ASN A 512 14.19 -12.41 -22.44
CA ASN A 512 14.47 -12.11 -21.05
C ASN A 512 15.96 -11.85 -20.82
N ASN A 513 16.40 -10.61 -20.92
CA ASN A 513 17.80 -10.27 -20.66
C ASN A 513 18.16 -10.43 -19.18
N PHE A 514 17.22 -10.17 -18.27
CA PHE A 514 17.46 -10.22 -16.84
C PHE A 514 17.88 -11.61 -16.34
N LEU A 515 17.14 -12.66 -16.70
CA LEU A 515 17.52 -14.03 -16.30
C LEU A 515 18.76 -14.53 -17.05
N ASN A 516 19.00 -14.06 -18.28
CA ASN A 516 20.24 -14.36 -18.99
C ASN A 516 21.45 -13.77 -18.25
N ASP A 517 21.38 -12.51 -17.82
CA ASP A 517 22.44 -11.84 -17.03
C ASP A 517 22.66 -12.56 -15.69
N LEU A 518 21.57 -12.89 -14.97
CA LEU A 518 21.69 -13.65 -13.71
C LEU A 518 22.34 -15.02 -13.92
N LYS A 519 22.04 -15.70 -15.03
CA LYS A 519 22.62 -17.02 -15.38
C LYS A 519 24.10 -16.93 -15.71
N THR A 520 24.55 -15.84 -16.35
CA THR A 520 25.98 -15.64 -16.64
C THR A 520 26.79 -15.25 -15.40
N ASP A 521 26.16 -14.56 -14.44
CA ASP A 521 26.83 -14.01 -13.25
C ASP A 521 26.80 -14.94 -12.04
N LEU A 522 26.66 -16.26 -12.24
CA LEU A 522 26.70 -17.26 -11.16
C LEU A 522 28.15 -17.56 -10.77
N THR A 523 28.54 -17.14 -9.56
CA THR A 523 29.86 -17.40 -8.98
C THR A 523 29.83 -18.65 -8.08
N PRO A 524 30.96 -19.37 -7.92
CA PRO A 524 31.06 -20.45 -6.95
C PRO A 524 30.73 -20.00 -5.51
N THR A 525 31.15 -18.79 -5.13
CA THR A 525 30.90 -18.25 -3.78
C THR A 525 29.41 -18.07 -3.48
N LEU A 526 28.62 -17.69 -4.49
CA LEU A 526 27.17 -17.61 -4.38
C LEU A 526 26.54 -19.00 -4.33
N THR A 527 26.94 -19.90 -5.22
CA THR A 527 26.33 -21.23 -5.29
C THR A 527 26.63 -22.08 -4.06
N ASP A 528 27.79 -21.90 -3.43
CA ASP A 528 28.18 -22.56 -2.17
C ASP A 528 27.28 -22.18 -0.98
N ILE A 529 26.59 -21.04 -1.05
CA ILE A 529 25.66 -20.58 -0.01
C ILE A 529 24.19 -20.75 -0.41
N MET A 530 23.92 -21.40 -1.54
CA MET A 530 22.57 -21.58 -2.09
C MET A 530 22.07 -23.02 -1.96
N THR A 531 20.80 -23.16 -1.57
CA THR A 531 20.02 -24.40 -1.72
C THR A 531 18.77 -24.12 -2.54
N THR A 532 18.61 -24.82 -3.66
CA THR A 532 17.43 -24.73 -4.54
C THR A 532 16.53 -25.93 -4.36
N ILE A 533 15.29 -25.68 -3.94
CA ILE A 533 14.23 -26.66 -3.73
C ILE A 533 13.23 -26.55 -4.90
N ALA A 534 13.00 -27.65 -5.61
CA ALA A 534 12.02 -27.75 -6.69
C ALA A 534 10.86 -28.69 -6.32
N GLY A 535 9.65 -28.33 -6.76
CA GLY A 535 8.55 -29.29 -6.78
C GLY A 535 8.65 -30.21 -7.99
N ASN A 536 8.26 -31.47 -7.81
CA ASN A 536 8.23 -32.49 -8.85
C ASN A 536 6.95 -33.33 -8.76
N GLN A 537 6.76 -34.24 -9.73
CA GLN A 537 5.59 -35.12 -9.84
C GLN A 537 4.25 -34.40 -10.05
N GLN A 538 4.28 -33.17 -10.56
CA GLN A 538 3.09 -32.42 -10.93
C GLN A 538 3.03 -32.17 -12.43
N THR A 539 1.83 -32.26 -13.00
CA THR A 539 1.63 -32.07 -14.43
C THR A 539 1.92 -30.61 -14.81
N THR A 540 3.08 -30.39 -15.44
CA THR A 540 3.63 -29.07 -15.74
C THR A 540 3.79 -28.90 -17.24
N ILE A 541 3.49 -27.72 -17.77
CA ILE A 541 3.65 -27.44 -19.21
C ILE A 541 5.13 -27.48 -19.54
N GLU A 542 5.49 -28.25 -20.56
CA GLU A 542 6.86 -28.34 -21.09
C GLU A 542 6.96 -27.66 -22.46
N TRP A 543 5.97 -27.88 -23.33
CA TRP A 543 5.95 -27.29 -24.67
C TRP A 543 4.63 -26.61 -25.00
N VAL A 544 4.71 -25.43 -25.61
CA VAL A 544 3.58 -24.72 -26.21
C VAL A 544 3.65 -24.84 -27.72
N LYS A 545 2.65 -25.48 -28.34
CA LYS A 545 2.56 -25.58 -29.79
C LYS A 545 1.87 -24.34 -30.37
N LEU A 546 2.60 -23.56 -31.15
CA LEU A 546 2.13 -22.32 -31.75
C LEU A 546 1.54 -22.61 -33.14
N GLY A 547 0.32 -22.11 -33.36
CA GLY A 547 -0.36 -22.07 -34.66
C GLY A 547 -0.53 -20.64 -35.16
N ASP A 548 -1.37 -20.50 -36.19
CA ASP A 548 -1.59 -19.20 -36.84
C ASP A 548 -2.30 -18.20 -35.93
N GLN A 549 -1.85 -16.95 -36.01
CA GLN A 549 -2.48 -15.82 -35.36
C GLN A 549 -3.78 -15.46 -36.10
N SER A 550 -4.89 -15.28 -35.38
CA SER A 550 -6.12 -14.78 -36.03
C SER A 550 -5.97 -13.31 -36.44
N LEU A 551 -6.85 -12.83 -37.31
CA LEU A 551 -6.86 -11.41 -37.68
C LEU A 551 -7.05 -10.50 -36.46
N ALA A 552 -7.90 -10.90 -35.51
CA ALA A 552 -8.13 -10.15 -34.28
C ALA A 552 -6.88 -10.14 -33.39
N ASP A 553 -6.23 -11.31 -33.22
CA ASP A 553 -4.98 -11.42 -32.47
C ASP A 553 -3.89 -10.49 -33.05
N ARG A 554 -3.73 -10.47 -34.38
CA ARG A 554 -2.79 -9.58 -35.07
C ARG A 554 -3.09 -8.12 -34.80
N LEU A 555 -4.35 -7.72 -34.91
CA LEU A 555 -4.77 -6.34 -34.71
C LEU A 555 -4.65 -5.89 -33.24
N LEU A 556 -4.74 -6.82 -32.30
CA LEU A 556 -4.61 -6.59 -30.85
C LEU A 556 -3.20 -6.84 -30.30
N ASN A 557 -2.23 -7.18 -31.15
CA ASN A 557 -0.87 -7.57 -30.78
C ASN A 557 -0.82 -8.75 -29.77
N ARG A 558 -1.77 -9.67 -29.87
CA ARG A 558 -1.82 -10.89 -29.04
C ARG A 558 -1.11 -12.01 -29.74
N TRP A 559 -0.32 -12.80 -29.03
CA TRP A 559 0.36 -13.98 -29.58
C TRP A 559 1.25 -13.65 -30.77
N ALA A 560 2.13 -12.68 -30.59
CA ALA A 560 2.93 -12.17 -31.70
C ALA A 560 3.86 -13.25 -32.30
N ASP A 561 4.26 -14.25 -31.51
CA ASP A 561 5.03 -15.42 -31.94
C ASP A 561 4.16 -16.58 -32.49
N GLY A 562 2.83 -16.45 -32.46
CA GLY A 562 1.86 -17.48 -32.84
C GLY A 562 0.94 -17.89 -31.69
N ARG A 563 -0.31 -18.24 -32.01
CA ARG A 563 -1.34 -18.53 -30.99
C ARG A 563 -1.15 -19.95 -30.42
N PRO A 564 -1.14 -20.14 -29.10
CA PRO A 564 -1.14 -21.47 -28.50
C PRO A 564 -2.30 -22.31 -29.03
N SER A 565 -1.98 -23.47 -29.60
CA SER A 565 -2.93 -24.42 -30.17
C SER A 565 -3.13 -25.65 -29.28
N SER A 566 -2.07 -26.09 -28.61
CA SER A 566 -2.05 -27.23 -27.70
C SER A 566 -0.78 -27.19 -26.85
N TYR A 567 -0.75 -28.01 -25.80
CA TYR A 567 0.34 -28.07 -24.83
C TYR A 567 0.84 -29.51 -24.70
N ASN A 568 2.15 -29.69 -24.52
CA ASN A 568 2.73 -30.94 -24.02
C ASN A 568 3.16 -30.75 -22.56
N TYR A 569 3.04 -31.82 -21.79
CA TYR A 569 3.24 -31.81 -20.35
C TYR A 569 4.30 -32.81 -19.92
N THR A 570 4.98 -32.48 -18.83
CA THR A 570 5.89 -33.35 -18.09
C THR A 570 5.45 -33.44 -16.62
N ASN A 571 5.95 -34.44 -15.90
CA ASN A 571 5.82 -34.52 -14.44
C ASN A 571 7.06 -33.93 -13.73
N ASP A 572 8.05 -33.45 -14.49
CA ASP A 572 9.24 -32.78 -13.98
C ASP A 572 8.97 -31.28 -13.74
N GLY A 573 8.22 -31.00 -12.67
CA GLY A 573 7.88 -29.65 -12.24
C GLY A 573 6.77 -29.63 -11.19
N ASP A 574 6.36 -28.42 -10.82
CA ASP A 574 5.47 -28.14 -9.68
C ASP A 574 4.06 -27.64 -10.10
N ALA A 575 3.65 -27.93 -11.35
CA ALA A 575 2.48 -27.40 -12.07
C ALA A 575 2.60 -25.95 -12.56
N THR A 576 3.63 -25.21 -12.15
CA THR A 576 3.88 -23.82 -12.60
C THR A 576 5.27 -23.65 -13.21
N VAL A 577 6.30 -24.12 -12.52
CA VAL A 577 7.72 -24.02 -12.84
C VAL A 577 8.26 -25.42 -13.10
N LEU A 578 9.00 -25.57 -14.20
CA LEU A 578 9.70 -26.82 -14.53
C LEU A 578 10.87 -27.04 -13.56
N GLY A 579 11.19 -28.31 -13.26
CA GLY A 579 12.32 -28.67 -12.40
C GLY A 579 13.64 -28.05 -12.87
N GLU A 580 13.91 -28.11 -14.19
CA GLU A 580 15.10 -27.51 -14.80
C GLU A 580 15.20 -25.98 -14.64
N SER A 581 14.07 -25.30 -14.44
CA SER A 581 14.02 -23.86 -14.18
C SER A 581 14.14 -23.55 -12.69
N ALA A 582 13.65 -24.44 -11.81
CA ALA A 582 13.71 -24.26 -10.36
C ALA A 582 15.07 -24.61 -9.74
N LEU A 583 15.83 -25.51 -10.37
CA LEU A 583 17.11 -25.99 -9.87
C LEU A 583 18.31 -25.27 -10.51
N ILE A 584 19.38 -25.09 -9.73
CA ILE A 584 20.68 -24.57 -10.21
C ILE A 584 21.74 -25.65 -10.03
N ASN A 585 22.36 -26.13 -11.11
CA ASN A 585 23.28 -27.29 -11.10
C ASN A 585 24.52 -27.15 -10.21
N ALA A 586 24.95 -25.92 -9.92
CA ALA A 586 26.14 -25.65 -9.11
C ALA A 586 25.83 -25.42 -7.62
N ALA A 587 24.54 -25.35 -7.25
CA ALA A 587 24.08 -25.17 -5.88
C ALA A 587 23.57 -26.50 -5.29
N ASP A 588 23.32 -26.55 -3.99
CA ASP A 588 22.66 -27.72 -3.38
C ASP A 588 21.22 -27.84 -3.91
N GLN A 589 20.82 -29.05 -4.29
CA GLN A 589 19.53 -29.32 -4.93
C GLN A 589 18.66 -30.24 -4.08
N THR A 590 17.36 -29.94 -4.02
CA THR A 590 16.36 -30.81 -3.39
C THR A 590 15.11 -30.82 -4.24
N GLU A 591 14.54 -32.00 -4.47
CA GLU A 591 13.26 -32.14 -5.16
C GLU A 591 12.24 -32.79 -4.24
N ILE A 592 10.98 -32.36 -4.33
CA ILE A 592 9.89 -32.85 -3.49
C ILE A 592 8.63 -32.99 -4.32
N ALA A 593 7.83 -34.03 -4.06
CA ALA A 593 6.59 -34.36 -4.76
C ALA A 593 5.43 -33.39 -4.42
N ASN A 594 5.60 -32.12 -4.74
CA ASN A 594 4.78 -31.01 -4.29
C ASN A 594 4.41 -30.08 -5.46
N SER A 595 3.19 -29.52 -5.42
CA SER A 595 2.85 -28.38 -6.27
C SER A 595 3.54 -27.10 -5.82
N HIS A 596 3.51 -26.10 -6.69
CA HIS A 596 4.14 -24.81 -6.47
C HIS A 596 3.73 -24.17 -5.14
N GLN A 597 2.45 -24.29 -4.76
CA GLN A 597 1.92 -23.79 -3.50
C GLN A 597 2.29 -24.70 -2.31
N ASP A 598 2.28 -26.02 -2.53
CA ASP A 598 2.52 -27.00 -1.47
C ASP A 598 3.94 -26.95 -0.90
N LEU A 599 4.90 -26.40 -1.65
CA LEU A 599 6.29 -26.19 -1.23
C LEU A 599 6.41 -25.36 0.06
N VAL A 600 5.44 -24.49 0.36
CA VAL A 600 5.45 -23.65 1.57
C VAL A 600 4.27 -23.91 2.51
N GLN A 601 3.41 -24.88 2.20
CA GLN A 601 2.18 -25.15 2.96
C GLN A 601 2.12 -26.55 3.56
N THR A 602 2.77 -27.53 2.93
CA THR A 602 2.75 -28.93 3.38
C THR A 602 3.94 -29.25 4.27
N SER A 603 3.81 -30.32 5.07
CA SER A 603 4.89 -30.75 5.96
C SER A 603 6.16 -31.07 5.18
N ALA A 604 6.05 -31.73 4.03
CA ALA A 604 7.20 -32.11 3.21
C ALA A 604 7.94 -30.88 2.66
N GLY A 605 7.22 -29.88 2.14
CA GLY A 605 7.80 -28.64 1.64
C GLY A 605 8.50 -27.83 2.74
N ILE A 606 7.82 -27.64 3.87
CA ILE A 606 8.36 -26.92 5.02
C ILE A 606 9.55 -27.65 5.64
N GLU A 607 9.51 -28.99 5.73
CA GLU A 607 10.61 -29.81 6.24
C GLU A 607 11.87 -29.69 5.39
N ALA A 608 11.75 -29.60 4.06
CA ALA A 608 12.90 -29.36 3.20
C ALA A 608 13.50 -27.97 3.38
N ILE A 609 12.67 -26.93 3.55
CA ILE A 609 13.16 -25.57 3.87
C ILE A 609 13.90 -25.58 5.21
N LEU A 610 13.33 -26.21 6.24
CA LEU A 610 13.95 -26.33 7.56
C LEU A 610 15.26 -27.12 7.50
N SER A 611 15.30 -28.21 6.72
CA SER A 611 16.49 -29.03 6.51
C SER A 611 17.60 -28.24 5.82
N ALA A 612 17.27 -27.48 4.77
CA ALA A 612 18.22 -26.59 4.09
C ALA A 612 18.80 -25.54 5.03
N LEU A 613 18.01 -25.07 6.00
CA LEU A 613 18.46 -24.11 7.01
C LEU A 613 19.19 -24.76 8.20
N ASN A 614 19.30 -26.09 8.24
CA ASN A 614 19.80 -26.87 9.39
C ASN A 614 18.99 -26.63 10.69
N ILE A 615 17.67 -26.47 10.57
CA ILE A 615 16.75 -26.23 11.70
C ILE A 615 15.96 -27.50 11.99
N THR A 616 16.02 -27.98 13.23
CA THR A 616 15.18 -29.09 13.70
C THR A 616 13.91 -28.54 14.34
N ALA A 617 12.79 -28.59 13.61
CA ALA A 617 11.47 -28.20 14.09
C ALA A 617 10.36 -29.02 13.42
N THR A 618 9.20 -29.13 14.07
CA THR A 618 8.02 -29.82 13.50
C THR A 618 7.28 -28.87 12.56
N PRO A 619 7.13 -29.20 11.27
CA PRO A 619 6.34 -28.39 10.33
C PRO A 619 4.92 -28.13 10.83
N GLN A 620 4.45 -26.89 10.67
CA GLN A 620 3.05 -26.54 10.88
C GLN A 620 2.44 -26.24 9.50
N THR A 621 1.39 -26.96 9.12
CA THR A 621 0.79 -26.85 7.79
C THR A 621 -0.43 -25.93 7.78
N GLY A 622 -0.66 -25.25 6.66
CA GLY A 622 -1.92 -24.55 6.41
C GLY A 622 -3.07 -25.53 6.09
N SER A 623 -4.32 -25.07 6.21
CA SER A 623 -5.49 -25.80 5.69
C SER A 623 -5.60 -25.67 4.16
N GLU A 624 -6.22 -26.65 3.50
CA GLU A 624 -6.45 -26.66 2.05
C GLU A 624 -7.20 -25.39 1.58
N GLN A 625 -6.86 -24.90 0.38
CA GLN A 625 -7.56 -23.79 -0.28
C GLN A 625 -9.05 -24.11 -0.42
N PRO A 626 -9.95 -23.12 -0.23
CA PRO A 626 -11.35 -23.36 -0.52
C PRO A 626 -11.53 -23.63 -2.03
N PRO A 627 -12.52 -24.46 -2.40
CA PRO A 627 -12.82 -24.73 -3.79
C PRO A 627 -13.28 -23.45 -4.49
N ARG A 628 -12.82 -23.29 -5.72
CA ARG A 628 -13.14 -22.14 -6.57
C ARG A 628 -14.56 -22.23 -7.16
N THR A 629 -14.97 -23.43 -7.54
CA THR A 629 -16.28 -23.71 -8.14
C THR A 629 -17.07 -24.68 -7.26
N PRO A 630 -18.40 -24.50 -7.09
CA PRO A 630 -19.19 -23.35 -7.55
C PRO A 630 -18.91 -22.10 -6.67
N GLY A 631 -18.84 -20.92 -7.28
CA GLY A 631 -18.57 -19.68 -6.57
C GLY A 631 -19.32 -18.47 -7.15
N LEU A 632 -19.57 -17.48 -6.30
CA LEU A 632 -20.16 -16.20 -6.67
C LEU A 632 -19.28 -15.07 -6.22
N PHE A 633 -19.15 -14.08 -7.08
CA PHE A 633 -18.27 -12.95 -6.88
C PHE A 633 -19.04 -11.65 -7.08
N PHE A 634 -18.83 -10.69 -6.20
CA PHE A 634 -19.40 -9.35 -6.24
C PHE A 634 -18.30 -8.33 -6.03
N LEU A 635 -18.20 -7.36 -6.93
CA LEU A 635 -17.31 -6.22 -6.78
C LEU A 635 -18.05 -4.93 -7.03
N LEU A 636 -18.14 -4.10 -5.99
CA LEU A 636 -18.87 -2.85 -6.03
C LEU A 636 -17.93 -1.64 -6.17
N HIS A 637 -18.15 -0.86 -7.21
CA HIS A 637 -17.46 0.40 -7.44
C HIS A 637 -18.21 1.54 -6.74
N SER A 638 -17.50 2.25 -5.85
CA SER A 638 -18.02 3.35 -4.99
C SER A 638 -18.81 4.43 -5.74
N PRO A 639 -19.84 5.09 -5.13
CA PRO A 639 -19.93 5.41 -3.69
C PRO A 639 -21.04 4.68 -2.92
N ALA A 640 -20.96 3.36 -2.81
CA ALA A 640 -21.89 2.57 -2.01
C ALA A 640 -21.22 1.40 -1.29
N GLU A 641 -21.88 0.82 -0.29
CA GLU A 641 -21.51 -0.44 0.37
C GLU A 641 -22.45 -1.57 -0.04
N ILE A 642 -22.02 -2.84 0.13
CA ILE A 642 -22.78 -4.02 -0.29
C ILE A 642 -23.06 -4.98 0.88
N THR A 643 -24.29 -5.48 0.94
CA THR A 643 -24.70 -6.63 1.75
C THR A 643 -25.33 -7.69 0.86
N VAL A 644 -24.97 -8.96 1.02
CA VAL A 644 -25.49 -10.10 0.26
C VAL A 644 -26.13 -11.11 1.21
N THR A 645 -27.36 -11.52 0.90
CA THR A 645 -28.10 -12.58 1.59
C THR A 645 -28.22 -13.79 0.68
N ALA A 646 -27.73 -14.95 1.12
CA ALA A 646 -27.79 -16.21 0.41
C ALA A 646 -29.18 -16.87 0.46
N PRO A 647 -29.46 -17.89 -0.39
CA PRO A 647 -30.75 -18.57 -0.43
C PRO A 647 -31.18 -19.23 0.90
N ASP A 648 -30.24 -19.56 1.77
CA ASP A 648 -30.48 -20.12 3.10
C ASP A 648 -30.71 -19.06 4.20
N GLY A 649 -30.70 -17.78 3.82
CA GLY A 649 -30.88 -16.63 4.71
C GLY A 649 -29.61 -16.17 5.41
N SER A 650 -28.47 -16.83 5.20
CA SER A 650 -27.18 -16.37 5.72
C SER A 650 -26.73 -15.09 5.01
N GLN A 651 -25.96 -14.22 5.67
CA GLN A 651 -25.60 -12.89 5.15
C GLN A 651 -24.09 -12.67 5.14
N ALA A 652 -23.62 -11.76 4.30
CA ALA A 652 -22.25 -11.30 4.24
C ALA A 652 -22.18 -9.86 3.70
N GLY A 653 -21.16 -9.09 4.05
CA GLY A 653 -21.01 -7.71 3.58
C GLY A 653 -21.02 -6.67 4.70
N PHE A 654 -21.33 -5.44 4.34
CA PHE A 654 -21.27 -4.27 5.21
C PHE A 654 -22.20 -4.41 6.42
N ASN A 655 -21.67 -4.11 7.62
CA ASN A 655 -22.39 -4.21 8.89
C ASN A 655 -23.01 -5.58 9.23
N VAL A 656 -22.59 -6.67 8.59
CA VAL A 656 -23.04 -8.02 8.94
C VAL A 656 -22.26 -8.53 10.16
N ALA A 657 -22.94 -8.62 11.31
CA ALA A 657 -22.32 -9.04 12.58
C ALA A 657 -21.88 -10.51 12.60
N SER A 658 -22.58 -11.38 11.87
CA SER A 658 -22.32 -12.83 11.79
C SER A 658 -22.29 -13.26 10.32
N PRO A 659 -21.16 -13.13 9.63
CA PRO A 659 -21.06 -13.48 8.22
C PRO A 659 -21.22 -15.00 7.99
N MET A 660 -21.75 -15.38 6.82
CA MET A 660 -21.84 -16.77 6.40
C MET A 660 -20.44 -17.42 6.34
N PRO A 661 -20.30 -18.72 6.67
CA PRO A 661 -18.98 -19.34 6.89
C PRO A 661 -18.15 -19.50 5.62
N ASN A 662 -18.79 -19.41 4.45
CA ASN A 662 -18.20 -19.64 3.14
C ASN A 662 -17.99 -18.36 2.32
N VAL A 663 -17.73 -17.24 2.99
CA VAL A 663 -17.56 -15.93 2.34
C VAL A 663 -16.26 -15.25 2.69
N PHE A 664 -15.68 -14.61 1.70
CA PHE A 664 -14.66 -13.59 1.84
C PHE A 664 -15.28 -12.21 1.58
N TYR A 665 -15.09 -11.25 2.47
CA TYR A 665 -15.53 -9.87 2.27
C TYR A 665 -14.40 -8.91 2.65
N SER A 666 -13.96 -8.10 1.69
CA SER A 666 -13.06 -6.96 1.91
C SER A 666 -13.89 -5.68 1.88
N PRO A 667 -14.11 -5.01 3.04
CA PRO A 667 -14.85 -3.75 3.09
C PRO A 667 -14.17 -2.64 2.29
N ASP A 668 -12.84 -2.56 2.35
CA ASP A 668 -12.06 -1.48 1.72
C ASP A 668 -12.09 -1.59 0.18
N ASP A 669 -12.05 -2.83 -0.34
CA ASP A 669 -12.10 -3.11 -1.77
C ASP A 669 -13.52 -3.31 -2.30
N LYS A 670 -14.50 -3.38 -1.40
CA LYS A 670 -15.92 -3.66 -1.69
C LYS A 670 -16.10 -4.93 -2.52
N LEU A 671 -15.30 -5.92 -2.15
CA LEU A 671 -15.20 -7.22 -2.77
C LEU A 671 -15.84 -8.26 -1.86
N LEU A 672 -16.77 -9.03 -2.40
CA LEU A 672 -17.39 -10.15 -1.72
C LEU A 672 -17.33 -11.41 -2.61
N LEU A 673 -16.71 -12.47 -2.09
CA LEU A 673 -16.58 -13.76 -2.77
C LEU A 673 -17.20 -14.86 -1.90
N ILE A 674 -18.18 -15.56 -2.44
CA ILE A 674 -18.84 -16.72 -1.81
C ILE A 674 -18.32 -17.97 -2.51
N PHE A 675 -17.56 -18.81 -1.79
CA PHE A 675 -17.11 -20.11 -2.28
C PHE A 675 -18.12 -21.19 -1.89
N ASN A 676 -18.19 -22.30 -2.63
CA ASN A 676 -19.27 -23.27 -2.50
C ASN A 676 -20.66 -22.62 -2.53
N ALA A 677 -20.87 -21.66 -3.43
CA ALA A 677 -22.11 -20.91 -3.51
C ALA A 677 -23.31 -21.85 -3.77
N LEU A 678 -24.36 -21.69 -2.96
CA LEU A 678 -25.62 -22.41 -3.09
C LEU A 678 -26.35 -22.00 -4.38
N THR A 679 -26.95 -22.96 -5.08
CA THR A 679 -27.90 -22.67 -6.17
C THR A 679 -29.12 -21.92 -5.61
N GLY A 680 -29.50 -20.80 -6.21
CA GLY A 680 -30.69 -20.05 -5.83
C GLY A 680 -30.59 -18.55 -6.08
N ASN A 681 -31.47 -17.79 -5.42
CA ASN A 681 -31.54 -16.34 -5.53
C ASN A 681 -30.83 -15.69 -4.34
N TYR A 682 -29.83 -14.86 -4.62
CA TYR A 682 -29.13 -14.02 -3.65
C TYR A 682 -29.76 -12.63 -3.67
N GLN A 683 -30.02 -12.07 -2.50
CA GLN A 683 -30.45 -10.67 -2.37
C GLN A 683 -29.22 -9.82 -2.11
N THR A 684 -29.00 -8.80 -2.94
CA THR A 684 -27.89 -7.87 -2.79
C THR A 684 -28.44 -6.48 -2.51
N GLU A 685 -28.12 -5.94 -1.35
CA GLU A 685 -28.49 -4.61 -0.88
C GLU A 685 -27.28 -3.68 -1.07
N ILE A 686 -27.47 -2.56 -1.76
CA ILE A 686 -26.44 -1.57 -2.07
C ILE A 686 -26.79 -0.27 -1.35
N THR A 687 -25.98 0.18 -0.39
CA THR A 687 -26.25 1.37 0.43
C THR A 687 -25.33 2.53 0.07
N GLY A 688 -25.87 3.69 -0.31
CA GLY A 688 -25.09 4.85 -0.73
C GLY A 688 -24.29 5.48 0.40
N THR A 689 -22.98 5.60 0.23
CA THR A 689 -22.05 6.36 1.10
C THR A 689 -21.70 7.73 0.55
N GLY A 690 -22.23 8.07 -0.62
CA GLY A 690 -22.15 9.37 -1.25
C GLY A 690 -23.18 9.48 -2.36
N ASN A 691 -23.10 10.57 -3.12
CA ASN A 691 -23.94 10.76 -4.30
C ASN A 691 -23.10 10.43 -5.54
N GLY A 692 -23.65 9.62 -6.45
CA GLY A 692 -23.01 9.34 -7.73
C GLY A 692 -23.39 7.99 -8.29
N GLU A 693 -22.77 7.66 -9.43
CA GLU A 693 -22.91 6.36 -10.08
C GLU A 693 -22.15 5.29 -9.32
N TYR A 694 -22.72 4.09 -9.23
CA TYR A 694 -22.02 2.88 -8.82
C TYR A 694 -22.10 1.81 -9.92
N GLN A 695 -21.14 0.89 -9.90
CA GLN A 695 -21.14 -0.30 -10.75
C GLN A 695 -20.99 -1.53 -9.87
N LEU A 696 -21.82 -2.56 -10.08
CA LEU A 696 -21.69 -3.86 -9.44
C LEU A 696 -21.31 -4.89 -10.49
N ASP A 697 -20.08 -5.41 -10.41
CA ASP A 697 -19.60 -6.54 -11.20
C ASP A 697 -19.95 -7.85 -10.48
N ILE A 698 -20.52 -8.80 -11.22
CA ILE A 698 -20.98 -10.09 -10.73
C ILE A 698 -20.31 -11.19 -11.54
N GLY A 699 -19.52 -12.02 -10.86
CA GLY A 699 -18.85 -13.18 -11.45
C GLY A 699 -19.49 -14.49 -10.99
N GLN A 700 -19.89 -15.33 -11.93
CA GLN A 700 -20.35 -16.69 -11.68
C GLN A 700 -19.23 -17.67 -12.02
N LEU A 701 -18.71 -18.36 -11.00
CA LEU A 701 -17.63 -19.34 -11.14
C LEU A 701 -18.26 -20.74 -11.17
N THR A 702 -18.22 -21.39 -12.34
CA THR A 702 -18.87 -22.68 -12.55
C THR A 702 -17.95 -23.65 -13.26
N ASP A 703 -18.25 -24.96 -13.19
CA ASP A 703 -17.50 -25.99 -13.93
C ASP A 703 -17.65 -25.85 -15.47
N ASN A 704 -18.62 -25.04 -15.92
CA ASN A 704 -18.81 -24.69 -17.33
C ASN A 704 -18.06 -23.41 -17.74
N GLY A 705 -17.24 -22.85 -16.84
CA GLY A 705 -16.49 -21.62 -17.03
C GLY A 705 -17.00 -20.45 -16.20
N GLU A 706 -16.33 -19.31 -16.39
CA GLU A 706 -16.63 -18.04 -15.72
C GLU A 706 -17.56 -17.17 -16.56
N ILE A 707 -18.59 -16.63 -15.94
CA ILE A 707 -19.49 -15.66 -16.58
C ILE A 707 -19.54 -14.38 -15.77
N TRP A 708 -19.16 -13.29 -16.40
CA TRP A 708 -19.12 -11.96 -15.83
C TRP A 708 -20.27 -11.10 -16.35
N SER A 709 -20.90 -10.37 -15.46
CA SER A 709 -21.94 -9.38 -15.78
C SER A 709 -21.72 -8.12 -14.95
N SER A 710 -22.12 -6.97 -15.47
CA SER A 710 -21.98 -5.68 -14.78
C SER A 710 -23.30 -4.93 -14.79
N LEU A 711 -23.70 -4.49 -13.61
CA LEU A 711 -24.84 -3.64 -13.33
C LEU A 711 -24.33 -2.21 -13.04
N MET A 712 -25.01 -1.18 -13.53
CA MET A 712 -24.67 0.23 -13.24
C MET A 712 -25.94 0.99 -12.88
N ASP A 713 -25.89 1.79 -11.82
CA ASP A 713 -26.99 2.69 -11.44
C ASP A 713 -26.48 3.94 -10.69
N GLU A 714 -27.38 4.86 -10.36
CA GLU A 714 -27.09 6.05 -9.54
C GLU A 714 -27.64 5.87 -8.11
N ILE A 715 -26.84 6.26 -7.12
CA ILE A 715 -27.23 6.22 -5.70
C ILE A 715 -26.99 7.56 -5.01
N THR A 716 -27.70 7.78 -3.91
CA THR A 716 -27.54 8.96 -3.05
C THR A 716 -27.24 8.55 -1.62
N LEU A 717 -26.57 9.42 -0.87
CA LEU A 717 -26.12 9.17 0.49
C LEU A 717 -27.28 8.70 1.38
N GLY A 718 -27.16 7.50 1.94
CA GLY A 718 -28.12 6.89 2.86
C GLY A 718 -29.29 6.17 2.21
N ASN A 719 -29.45 6.22 0.88
CA ASN A 719 -30.45 5.41 0.17
C ASN A 719 -29.91 4.01 -0.13
N THR A 720 -30.84 3.09 -0.38
CA THR A 720 -30.55 1.68 -0.66
C THR A 720 -31.20 1.24 -1.95
N ASP A 721 -30.46 0.48 -2.76
CA ASP A 721 -30.97 -0.26 -3.91
C ASP A 721 -30.91 -1.77 -3.64
N ASP A 722 -31.95 -2.49 -4.02
CA ASP A 722 -32.06 -3.95 -3.83
C ASP A 722 -32.05 -4.67 -5.18
N TRP A 723 -31.17 -5.66 -5.33
CA TRP A 723 -31.10 -6.51 -6.51
C TRP A 723 -31.22 -7.98 -6.14
N THR A 724 -31.89 -8.76 -6.99
CA THR A 724 -31.90 -10.22 -6.88
C THR A 724 -31.01 -10.84 -7.96
N VAL A 725 -30.05 -11.66 -7.53
CA VAL A 725 -29.06 -12.33 -8.36
C VAL A 725 -29.35 -13.84 -8.38
N ASN A 726 -29.76 -14.38 -9.52
CA ASN A 726 -29.93 -15.81 -9.71
C ASN A 726 -28.59 -16.49 -10.00
N PHE A 727 -28.31 -17.58 -9.28
CA PHE A 727 -27.14 -18.40 -9.51
C PHE A 727 -27.53 -19.87 -9.68
N ASN A 728 -27.12 -20.45 -10.80
CA ASN A 728 -27.22 -21.88 -11.07
C ASN A 728 -25.90 -22.36 -11.69
N PRO A 729 -25.04 -23.08 -10.94
CA PRO A 729 -23.73 -23.48 -11.44
C PRO A 729 -23.79 -24.45 -12.62
N GLN A 730 -24.91 -25.17 -12.80
CA GLN A 730 -25.08 -26.10 -13.92
C GLN A 730 -25.57 -25.39 -15.19
N GLN A 731 -26.23 -24.23 -15.04
CA GLN A 731 -26.78 -23.43 -16.14
C GLN A 731 -26.69 -21.94 -15.79
N PRO A 732 -25.48 -21.37 -15.72
CA PRO A 732 -25.30 -19.96 -15.37
C PRO A 732 -25.90 -19.06 -16.46
N LEU A 733 -26.50 -17.95 -16.03
CA LEU A 733 -27.10 -16.95 -16.92
C LEU A 733 -26.06 -15.89 -17.30
N GLU A 734 -26.04 -15.41 -18.55
CA GLU A 734 -25.19 -14.26 -18.92
C GLU A 734 -25.52 -12.99 -18.12
N ASP A 735 -26.78 -12.87 -17.72
CA ASP A 735 -27.29 -11.79 -16.88
C ASP A 735 -28.03 -12.41 -15.69
N PRO A 736 -27.39 -12.47 -14.51
CA PRO A 736 -27.97 -13.12 -13.35
C PRO A 736 -29.00 -12.22 -12.63
N ILE A 737 -29.15 -10.95 -13.01
CA ILE A 737 -30.11 -10.04 -12.37
C ILE A 737 -31.54 -10.40 -12.77
N ILE A 738 -32.40 -10.66 -11.78
CA ILE A 738 -33.83 -10.90 -12.00
C ILE A 738 -34.55 -9.56 -12.15
N ASP A 739 -34.87 -9.20 -13.38
CA ASP A 739 -35.71 -8.04 -13.74
C ASP A 739 -37.00 -8.53 -14.41
N ASN A 740 -38.06 -8.68 -13.61
CA ASN A 740 -39.31 -9.32 -14.05
C ASN A 740 -40.12 -8.46 -15.04
N ASP A 741 -40.01 -7.13 -14.99
CA ASP A 741 -40.76 -6.20 -15.82
C ASP A 741 -39.92 -5.53 -16.92
N GLY A 742 -38.59 -5.63 -16.83
CA GLY A 742 -37.61 -5.08 -17.77
C GLY A 742 -37.27 -3.61 -17.51
N GLN A 743 -37.72 -3.03 -16.39
CA GLN A 743 -37.59 -1.61 -16.09
C GLN A 743 -36.16 -1.22 -15.74
N ASP A 744 -35.47 -2.07 -15.01
CA ASP A 744 -34.11 -1.82 -14.55
C ASP A 744 -33.14 -1.88 -15.73
N LYS A 745 -33.31 -2.86 -16.62
CA LYS A 745 -32.49 -2.96 -17.84
C LYS A 745 -32.70 -1.76 -18.76
N ILE A 746 -33.90 -1.20 -18.82
CA ILE A 746 -34.16 0.03 -19.58
C ILE A 746 -33.50 1.24 -18.93
N ASN A 747 -33.49 1.34 -17.61
CA ASN A 747 -32.83 2.43 -16.90
C ASN A 747 -31.30 2.35 -17.07
N GLN A 748 -30.71 1.16 -16.91
CA GLN A 748 -29.30 0.90 -17.20
C GLN A 748 -28.92 1.26 -18.64
N ALA A 749 -29.75 0.88 -19.63
CA ALA A 749 -29.52 1.22 -21.02
C ALA A 749 -29.59 2.73 -21.26
N LYS A 750 -30.51 3.45 -20.61
CA LYS A 750 -30.58 4.92 -20.68
C LYS A 750 -29.32 5.55 -20.11
N LEU A 751 -28.88 5.12 -18.93
CA LEU A 751 -27.68 5.65 -18.26
C LEU A 751 -26.45 5.48 -19.16
N ARG A 752 -26.22 4.27 -19.69
CA ARG A 752 -25.14 4.00 -20.66
C ARG A 752 -25.24 4.87 -21.92
N LEU A 753 -26.45 5.06 -22.46
CA LEU A 753 -26.65 5.91 -23.63
C LEU A 753 -26.33 7.38 -23.35
N GLU A 754 -26.69 7.91 -22.17
CA GLU A 754 -26.31 9.26 -21.75
C GLU A 754 -24.78 9.39 -21.62
N GLN A 755 -24.12 8.40 -21.02
CA GLN A 755 -22.65 8.36 -20.88
C GLN A 755 -21.92 8.31 -22.23
N LEU A 756 -22.51 7.71 -23.26
CA LEU A 756 -21.93 7.65 -24.61
C LEU A 756 -22.09 8.97 -25.39
N LYS A 757 -22.99 9.87 -25.00
CA LYS A 757 -23.24 11.13 -25.75
C LYS A 757 -22.03 12.06 -25.82
N PRO A 758 -21.30 12.34 -24.72
CA PRO A 758 -20.09 13.17 -24.79
C PRO A 758 -19.03 12.59 -25.72
N GLN A 759 -18.91 11.27 -25.77
CA GLN A 759 -17.85 10.55 -26.49
C GLN A 759 -18.15 10.33 -27.98
N THR A 760 -19.39 10.58 -28.43
CA THR A 760 -19.82 10.30 -29.80
C THR A 760 -19.81 11.54 -30.70
N LYS A 761 -19.47 11.34 -31.99
CA LYS A 761 -19.45 12.41 -33.01
C LYS A 761 -20.84 13.05 -33.17
N PRO A 762 -20.95 14.35 -33.52
CA PRO A 762 -22.23 15.08 -33.55
C PRO A 762 -23.34 14.44 -34.40
N LYS A 763 -23.02 13.81 -35.52
CA LYS A 763 -24.00 13.10 -36.37
C LYS A 763 -24.60 11.86 -35.69
N LEU A 764 -23.84 11.16 -34.86
CA LEU A 764 -24.28 9.98 -34.09
C LEU A 764 -25.06 10.36 -32.83
N ARG A 765 -24.75 11.52 -32.22
CA ARG A 765 -25.52 12.07 -31.09
C ARG A 765 -27.01 12.26 -31.40
N VAL A 766 -27.36 12.55 -32.66
CA VAL A 766 -28.76 12.66 -33.10
C VAL A 766 -29.48 11.32 -32.96
N TYR A 767 -28.84 10.21 -33.33
CA TYR A 767 -29.40 8.86 -33.19
C TYR A 767 -29.47 8.43 -31.72
N LEU A 768 -28.43 8.69 -30.92
CA LEU A 768 -28.47 8.42 -29.47
C LEU A 768 -29.60 9.20 -28.79
N ASN A 769 -29.76 10.49 -29.09
CA ASN A 769 -30.86 11.30 -28.56
C ASN A 769 -32.24 10.81 -29.01
N GLN A 770 -32.35 10.25 -30.23
CA GLN A 770 -33.59 9.60 -30.69
C GLN A 770 -33.86 8.31 -29.91
N ILE A 771 -32.85 7.47 -29.67
CA ILE A 771 -32.97 6.25 -28.88
C ILE A 771 -33.34 6.59 -27.43
N THR A 772 -32.65 7.53 -26.78
CA THR A 772 -33.02 8.02 -25.44
C THR A 772 -34.46 8.57 -25.41
N ARG A 773 -34.88 9.36 -26.40
CA ARG A 773 -36.26 9.85 -26.48
C ARG A 773 -37.28 8.73 -26.65
N LEU A 774 -36.96 7.68 -27.41
CA LEU A 774 -37.82 6.50 -27.56
C LEU A 774 -37.91 5.70 -26.25
N LEU A 775 -36.82 5.61 -25.49
CA LEU A 775 -36.79 5.01 -24.15
C LEU A 775 -37.57 5.86 -23.12
N ASN A 776 -37.58 7.19 -23.25
CA ASN A 776 -38.32 8.10 -22.37
C ASN A 776 -39.82 8.16 -22.68
N LYS A 777 -40.20 8.02 -23.95
CA LYS A 777 -41.61 8.09 -24.39
C LYS A 777 -42.41 6.83 -24.06
N ASN A 778 -41.75 5.73 -23.71
CA ASN A 778 -42.33 4.42 -23.42
C ASN A 778 -42.04 3.96 -21.98
N GLN A 779 -42.36 4.78 -20.97
CA GLN A 779 -42.47 4.28 -19.58
C GLN A 779 -43.41 3.06 -19.57
N ILE A 780 -42.93 1.95 -19.03
CA ILE A 780 -43.14 0.55 -19.45
C ILE A 780 -44.59 0.08 -19.28
N PRO A 781 -45.27 -0.43 -20.33
CA PRO A 781 -45.00 -1.76 -20.90
C PRO A 781 -44.43 -1.75 -22.32
N SER A 782 -44.37 -0.62 -23.01
CA SER A 782 -44.29 -0.55 -24.48
C SER A 782 -42.92 -0.73 -25.12
N LEU A 783 -41.81 -0.95 -24.40
CA LEU A 783 -40.55 -1.36 -25.04
C LEU A 783 -40.39 -2.88 -25.01
N ARG A 784 -40.77 -3.52 -23.90
CA ARG A 784 -41.09 -4.95 -23.89
C ARG A 784 -42.24 -5.18 -24.85
N LEU A 785 -43.39 -4.51 -24.77
CA LEU A 785 -44.42 -4.51 -25.81
C LEU A 785 -44.00 -3.86 -27.14
N ALA A 786 -42.91 -3.13 -27.36
CA ALA A 786 -42.52 -2.75 -28.73
C ALA A 786 -41.71 -3.89 -29.34
N LEU A 787 -40.81 -4.49 -28.58
CA LEU A 787 -40.11 -5.72 -28.96
C LEU A 787 -41.03 -6.95 -28.92
N THR A 788 -42.12 -6.92 -28.14
CA THR A 788 -43.09 -8.02 -27.91
C THR A 788 -44.42 -7.77 -28.64
N SER A 789 -44.82 -6.52 -28.95
CA SER A 789 -46.04 -6.20 -29.75
C SER A 789 -45.74 -5.87 -31.22
N THR A 790 -44.47 -5.62 -31.59
CA THR A 790 -44.01 -6.00 -32.94
C THR A 790 -43.96 -7.53 -33.06
N CYS A 791 -43.72 -8.26 -31.95
CA CYS A 791 -43.70 -9.73 -31.88
C CYS A 791 -45.02 -10.43 -31.49
N GLN A 792 -46.15 -9.73 -31.35
CA GLN A 792 -47.48 -10.37 -31.28
C GLN A 792 -48.12 -10.48 -32.67
N ASN A 793 -47.53 -9.86 -33.69
CA ASN A 793 -47.96 -9.96 -35.08
C ASN A 793 -46.88 -10.50 -36.03
N SER A 794 -46.02 -11.40 -35.57
CA SER A 794 -45.32 -12.30 -36.51
C SER A 794 -44.95 -13.62 -35.85
N HIS A 795 -45.50 -14.69 -36.43
CA HIS A 795 -45.18 -16.10 -36.36
C HIS A 795 -43.89 -16.54 -35.64
N SER A 796 -43.96 -17.69 -34.99
CA SER A 796 -42.80 -18.51 -34.61
C SER A 796 -41.72 -18.45 -35.70
N LEU A 797 -40.54 -17.92 -35.35
CA LEU A 797 -39.41 -17.87 -36.27
C LEU A 797 -39.12 -19.29 -36.78
N THR A 798 -39.30 -19.51 -38.08
CA THR A 798 -39.05 -20.83 -38.65
C THR A 798 -37.55 -21.07 -38.72
N LYS A 799 -37.11 -22.32 -38.51
CA LYS A 799 -35.70 -22.73 -38.66
C LYS A 799 -35.08 -22.24 -39.98
N LYS A 800 -35.88 -22.14 -41.05
CA LYS A 800 -35.46 -21.64 -42.37
C LYS A 800 -35.14 -20.14 -42.36
N GLN A 801 -35.94 -19.32 -41.70
CA GLN A 801 -35.71 -17.87 -41.59
C GLN A 801 -34.45 -17.58 -40.77
N VAL A 802 -34.34 -18.20 -39.60
CA VAL A 802 -33.18 -18.02 -38.70
C VAL A 802 -31.88 -18.50 -39.36
N LYS A 803 -31.91 -19.61 -40.11
CA LYS A 803 -30.75 -20.07 -40.88
C LYS A 803 -30.32 -19.07 -41.95
N ALA A 804 -31.27 -18.39 -42.61
CA ALA A 804 -30.96 -17.39 -43.63
C ALA A 804 -30.29 -16.14 -43.02
N GLU A 805 -30.73 -15.72 -41.83
CA GLU A 805 -30.15 -14.59 -41.11
C GLU A 805 -28.76 -14.90 -40.57
N LEU A 806 -28.57 -16.08 -39.98
CA LEU A 806 -27.26 -16.57 -39.56
C LEU A 806 -26.29 -16.60 -40.76
N ASN A 807 -26.69 -17.18 -41.89
CA ASN A 807 -25.86 -17.20 -43.10
C ASN A 807 -25.52 -15.78 -43.59
N THR A 808 -26.45 -14.84 -43.46
CA THR A 808 -26.22 -13.44 -43.83
C THR A 808 -25.21 -12.79 -42.89
N ALA A 809 -25.33 -13.00 -41.58
CA ALA A 809 -24.40 -12.50 -40.59
C ALA A 809 -22.98 -13.03 -40.82
N LEU A 810 -22.83 -14.35 -41.02
CA LEU A 810 -21.55 -14.99 -41.33
C LEU A 810 -20.93 -14.46 -42.63
N LYS A 811 -21.75 -14.19 -43.65
CA LYS A 811 -21.28 -13.59 -44.90
C LYS A 811 -20.75 -12.16 -44.70
N VAL A 812 -21.45 -11.32 -43.93
CA VAL A 812 -21.02 -9.94 -43.67
C VAL A 812 -19.76 -9.93 -42.80
N LYS A 813 -19.66 -10.82 -41.80
CA LYS A 813 -18.42 -11.09 -41.04
C LYS A 813 -17.25 -11.40 -41.98
N GLN A 814 -17.39 -12.38 -42.86
CA GLN A 814 -16.32 -12.78 -43.79
C GLN A 814 -15.89 -11.64 -44.72
N GLN A 815 -16.82 -10.82 -45.19
CA GLN A 815 -16.52 -9.63 -45.99
C GLN A 815 -15.73 -8.59 -45.20
N LEU A 816 -16.06 -8.37 -43.93
CA LEU A 816 -15.31 -7.48 -43.05
C LEU A 816 -13.89 -8.01 -42.81
N GLU A 817 -13.76 -9.29 -42.46
CA GLU A 817 -12.47 -9.94 -42.22
C GLU A 817 -11.55 -9.85 -43.45
N THR A 818 -12.09 -10.05 -44.65
CA THR A 818 -11.34 -9.89 -45.90
C THR A 818 -10.76 -8.49 -46.05
N LYS A 819 -11.55 -7.44 -45.74
CA LYS A 819 -11.10 -6.05 -45.81
C LYS A 819 -10.13 -5.70 -44.69
N ALA A 820 -10.43 -6.10 -43.47
CA ALA A 820 -9.58 -5.88 -42.32
C ALA A 820 -8.23 -6.60 -42.46
N GLY A 821 -8.19 -7.74 -43.15
CA GLY A 821 -6.96 -8.47 -43.49
C GLY A 821 -5.96 -7.66 -44.31
N GLN A 822 -6.43 -6.69 -45.09
CA GLN A 822 -5.60 -5.80 -45.92
C GLN A 822 -4.95 -4.66 -45.12
N ILE A 823 -5.34 -4.47 -43.86
CA ILE A 823 -4.74 -3.46 -42.98
C ILE A 823 -3.42 -3.99 -42.42
N SER A 824 -2.34 -3.21 -42.60
CA SER A 824 -1.02 -3.49 -42.03
C SER A 824 -0.94 -3.02 -40.58
N GLY A 825 -0.24 -3.78 -39.73
CA GLY A 825 0.01 -3.41 -38.34
C GLY A 825 -1.16 -3.70 -37.39
N THR A 826 -1.12 -3.07 -36.22
CA THR A 826 -2.11 -3.22 -35.15
C THR A 826 -3.23 -2.18 -35.32
N ASN A 827 -4.47 -2.54 -34.97
CA ASN A 827 -5.60 -1.61 -34.93
C ASN A 827 -6.62 -2.11 -33.91
N GLU A 828 -6.54 -1.57 -32.70
CA GLU A 828 -7.18 -2.15 -31.53
C GLU A 828 -8.70 -1.99 -31.53
N VAL A 829 -9.21 -0.86 -32.04
CA VAL A 829 -10.66 -0.64 -32.18
C VAL A 829 -11.24 -1.68 -33.13
N LEU A 830 -10.62 -1.88 -34.29
CA LEU A 830 -11.06 -2.87 -35.25
C LEU A 830 -10.88 -4.31 -34.75
N GLY A 831 -9.79 -4.59 -34.03
CA GLY A 831 -9.52 -5.87 -33.39
C GLY A 831 -10.58 -6.25 -32.36
N ASN A 832 -10.93 -5.33 -31.45
CA ASN A 832 -11.98 -5.52 -30.45
C ASN A 832 -13.36 -5.71 -31.11
N THR A 833 -13.66 -4.95 -32.16
CA THR A 833 -14.89 -5.14 -32.96
C THR A 833 -14.93 -6.54 -33.58
N LEU A 834 -13.81 -7.03 -34.13
CA LEU A 834 -13.73 -8.37 -34.72
C LEU A 834 -13.87 -9.48 -33.66
N ASP A 835 -13.31 -9.32 -32.47
CA ASP A 835 -13.48 -10.27 -31.35
C ASP A 835 -14.95 -10.35 -30.88
N LEU A 836 -15.64 -9.21 -30.80
CA LEU A 836 -17.09 -9.19 -30.52
C LEU A 836 -17.89 -9.89 -31.63
N ILE A 837 -17.59 -9.58 -32.90
CA ILE A 837 -18.22 -10.22 -34.06
C ILE A 837 -18.03 -11.74 -34.01
N ASN A 838 -16.81 -12.21 -33.69
CA ASN A 838 -16.51 -13.63 -33.54
C ASN A 838 -17.37 -14.27 -32.47
N ARG A 839 -17.37 -13.72 -31.25
CA ARG A 839 -18.17 -14.21 -30.12
C ARG A 839 -19.66 -14.31 -30.44
N TYR A 840 -20.27 -13.25 -30.93
CA TYR A 840 -21.70 -13.27 -31.27
C TYR A 840 -22.00 -14.21 -32.44
N SER A 841 -21.10 -14.32 -33.44
CA SER A 841 -21.31 -15.23 -34.55
C SER A 841 -21.23 -16.70 -34.14
N ASP A 842 -20.30 -17.04 -33.23
CA ASP A 842 -20.14 -18.40 -32.72
C ASP A 842 -21.31 -18.78 -31.79
N ARG A 843 -21.79 -17.82 -30.99
CA ARG A 843 -23.00 -17.96 -30.18
C ARG A 843 -24.24 -18.19 -31.05
N ALA A 844 -24.37 -17.42 -32.14
CA ALA A 844 -25.45 -17.62 -33.11
C ALA A 844 -25.40 -19.02 -33.73
N GLN A 845 -24.20 -19.48 -34.12
CA GLN A 845 -23.99 -20.81 -34.68
C GLN A 845 -24.36 -21.93 -33.67
N THR A 846 -23.94 -21.77 -32.42
CA THR A 846 -24.19 -22.72 -31.34
C THR A 846 -25.67 -22.76 -30.96
N GLY A 847 -26.29 -21.60 -30.77
CA GLY A 847 -27.73 -21.48 -30.54
C GLY A 847 -28.54 -22.12 -31.65
N PHE A 848 -28.12 -21.97 -32.91
CA PHE A 848 -28.80 -22.60 -34.04
C PHE A 848 -28.72 -24.12 -33.97
N ASN A 849 -27.55 -24.67 -33.64
CA ASN A 849 -27.33 -26.10 -33.47
C ASN A 849 -28.15 -26.68 -32.31
N GLN A 850 -28.35 -25.90 -31.24
CA GLN A 850 -29.18 -26.23 -30.08
C GLN A 850 -30.68 -25.95 -30.30
N ASN A 851 -31.10 -25.52 -31.50
CA ASN A 851 -32.46 -25.09 -31.84
C ASN A 851 -33.00 -23.90 -31.00
N ASN A 852 -32.10 -23.10 -30.41
CA ASN A 852 -32.44 -21.82 -29.77
C ASN A 852 -32.52 -20.70 -30.84
N PHE A 853 -33.61 -20.73 -31.61
CA PHE A 853 -33.76 -19.87 -32.80
C PHE A 853 -33.86 -18.38 -32.47
N TRP A 854 -34.35 -18.02 -31.29
CA TRP A 854 -34.45 -16.62 -30.86
C TRP A 854 -33.09 -16.04 -30.49
N GLN A 855 -32.30 -16.76 -29.70
CA GLN A 855 -30.94 -16.38 -29.38
C GLN A 855 -30.10 -16.26 -30.67
N THR A 856 -30.24 -17.23 -31.57
CA THR A 856 -29.59 -17.21 -32.89
C THR A 856 -29.93 -15.95 -33.68
N HIS A 857 -31.22 -15.58 -33.72
CA HIS A 857 -31.69 -14.40 -34.46
C HIS A 857 -31.07 -13.12 -33.90
N ALA A 858 -31.13 -12.94 -32.56
CA ALA A 858 -30.57 -11.77 -31.90
C ALA A 858 -29.06 -11.64 -32.16
N ASP A 859 -28.32 -12.74 -32.00
CA ASP A 859 -26.87 -12.77 -32.17
C ASP A 859 -26.42 -12.52 -33.62
N ALA A 860 -27.16 -13.07 -34.58
CA ALA A 860 -26.93 -12.81 -35.99
C ALA A 860 -27.16 -11.32 -36.33
N LEU A 861 -28.12 -10.66 -35.66
CA LEU A 861 -28.41 -9.24 -35.86
C LEU A 861 -27.31 -8.35 -35.26
N VAL A 862 -26.86 -8.65 -34.03
CA VAL A 862 -25.71 -7.97 -33.38
C VAL A 862 -24.46 -8.10 -34.23
N THR A 863 -24.16 -9.32 -34.71
CA THR A 863 -23.02 -9.59 -35.61
C THR A 863 -23.05 -8.67 -36.84
N ARG A 864 -24.22 -8.48 -37.45
CA ARG A 864 -24.37 -7.61 -38.62
C ARG A 864 -24.18 -6.13 -38.29
N VAL A 865 -24.70 -5.65 -37.16
CA VAL A 865 -24.56 -4.26 -36.71
C VAL A 865 -23.09 -3.94 -36.45
N LEU A 866 -22.41 -4.79 -35.67
CA LEU A 866 -20.98 -4.65 -35.41
C LEU A 866 -20.16 -4.69 -36.70
N ALA A 867 -20.54 -5.54 -37.66
CA ALA A 867 -19.84 -5.60 -38.93
C ALA A 867 -20.05 -4.35 -39.80
N MET A 868 -21.18 -3.64 -39.67
CA MET A 868 -21.37 -2.34 -40.32
C MET A 868 -20.47 -1.28 -39.69
N GLU A 869 -20.34 -1.28 -38.35
CA GLU A 869 -19.43 -0.41 -37.63
C GLU A 869 -17.97 -0.67 -38.00
N GLY A 870 -17.55 -1.94 -38.02
CA GLY A 870 -16.22 -2.34 -38.50
C GLY A 870 -15.94 -1.85 -39.92
N ASN A 871 -16.91 -1.95 -40.84
CA ASN A 871 -16.75 -1.43 -42.20
C ASN A 871 -16.64 0.11 -42.24
N ALA A 872 -17.19 0.81 -41.26
CA ALA A 872 -17.03 2.25 -41.12
C ALA A 872 -15.68 2.64 -40.52
N LEU A 873 -15.11 1.80 -39.64
CA LEU A 873 -13.77 1.97 -39.08
C LEU A 873 -12.66 1.72 -40.11
N ILE A 874 -12.87 0.77 -41.04
CA ILE A 874 -11.92 0.46 -42.12
C ILE A 874 -11.82 1.60 -43.15
N LYS A 875 -12.92 2.33 -43.38
CA LYS A 875 -12.98 3.45 -44.33
C LYS A 875 -12.39 4.71 -43.71
#